data_AF-A0A210PH65-F1
#
_entry.id   AF-A0A210PH65-F1
#
_cell.length_a   1.000
_cell.length_b   1.000
_cell.length_c   1.000
_cell.angle_alpha   90.00
_cell.angle_beta   90.00
_cell.angle_gamma   90.00
#
_symmetry.space_group_name_H-M   'P 1'
#
loop_
_entity.id
_entity.type
_entity.pdbx_description
1 polymer ?
#
loop_
_entity_poly.entity_id
_entity_poly.type
_entity_poly.pdbx_seq_one_letter_code
_entity_poly.pdbx_strand_id
1 'polypeptide(L)'
;MATIVPFSGSNTNKAVLSRYLDIPQPDDTVQVEYIWIDGTGAGLRSKCKTMEFEPISPKECSVWNFDGSSTGQSEGSNSDMYLHPVALFPDPFRRGRNKLCLCDVYKYNNKPAETNHRHTCYDAMERSKSHKPWFGIEQEYILFDNDGHPYGWPKNGFPGPQGPYYCGVGANKVYGRDIVEAHYRACLYAGIKIAGCNAEVMPAQWEYQVGPCEGIEMGDHLWIARYIMDRVAEDFGVIVTLDPKPISGNWNGSGAHCNYSTLAMRENDGLRHIEEAITKLEKRHATHIKGYDPKGGADNSRRLTGLHETAHINDFSAGVANRGASIRIPRQVAADKQGYLEDRRPSSNCDPYRVTELMVRTTILGEADTICEWGKGAELVLQKYLDLDLGTEQVMAEYIWIDGTSEGIRSKCRTLETEPKDPKDCPIWNYDGSSTYQAEGSNSDMYLHPVSIFRDPFRGGKHKLVLCEVYKYNKKPAETNRRAACNTVMEKARASIPWFGIEQEYTLLDLDGHPFGWPKNGFPGPQGPYYCGVGANKVYGRDIIEAHYRACLYAGVKIAGCNAEVMPAQWEFQVGPCEGIQMGDHLWMGRYLLHRVAEDFGVVVTLDPKPIEGDWNGAGAHCNYSTLEMRESGGIKAIEESIELLSKHHVRHIKAYDPKEGKDNERRLTGHHETSSIHDFSAGVANRGASIRIPRQVAEDGCGYLEDRRPSSNCDPYAVTEVIVRTTVLKE
;
A
#
# COMPACT_ATOMS: atom_id res chain seq x y z
N MET A 1 -31.14 15.71 -15.56
CA MET A 1 -30.40 14.45 -15.35
C MET A 1 -29.19 14.82 -14.50
N ALA A 2 -28.95 14.13 -13.39
CA ALA A 2 -27.72 14.32 -12.63
C ALA A 2 -26.61 13.48 -13.28
N THR A 3 -25.44 14.07 -13.53
CA THR A 3 -24.29 13.34 -14.04
C THR A 3 -23.72 12.49 -12.93
N ILE A 4 -23.80 11.16 -13.06
CA ILE A 4 -23.19 10.24 -12.08
C ILE A 4 -21.69 10.25 -12.34
N VAL A 5 -20.96 11.04 -11.54
CA VAL A 5 -19.50 10.99 -11.49
C VAL A 5 -19.13 9.80 -10.59
N PRO A 6 -18.33 8.82 -11.06
CA PRO A 6 -17.87 7.74 -10.20
C PRO A 6 -17.01 8.31 -9.06
N PHE A 7 -17.27 7.86 -7.83
CA PHE A 7 -16.46 8.26 -6.67
C PHE A 7 -15.05 7.70 -6.79
N SER A 8 -14.05 8.55 -6.56
CA SER A 8 -12.64 8.24 -6.66
C SER A 8 -11.87 8.82 -5.48
N GLY A 9 -10.62 8.42 -5.31
CA GLY A 9 -9.77 8.83 -4.19
C GLY A 9 -9.70 10.35 -3.95
N SER A 10 -9.77 11.22 -4.96
CA SER A 10 -9.79 12.68 -4.76
C SER A 10 -10.99 13.20 -3.99
N ASN A 11 -12.12 12.51 -4.05
CA ASN A 11 -13.39 13.03 -3.53
C ASN A 11 -13.47 12.92 -2.00
N THR A 12 -12.49 12.27 -1.36
CA THR A 12 -12.27 12.32 0.07
C THR A 12 -11.80 13.73 0.48
N ASN A 13 -12.19 14.18 1.67
CA ASN A 13 -11.91 15.56 2.08
C ASN A 13 -10.43 15.72 2.48
N LYS A 14 -9.56 16.18 1.57
CA LYS A 14 -8.10 16.17 1.82
C LYS A 14 -7.62 17.07 2.97
N ALA A 15 -8.45 18.00 3.48
CA ALA A 15 -8.11 18.70 4.72
C ALA A 15 -8.65 18.02 5.98
N VAL A 16 -9.55 17.03 5.87
CA VAL A 16 -9.69 16.00 6.91
C VAL A 16 -8.35 15.26 7.00
N LEU A 17 -7.82 14.78 5.86
CA LEU A 17 -6.51 14.11 5.84
C LEU A 17 -5.36 14.99 6.36
N SER A 18 -5.27 16.27 5.96
CA SER A 18 -4.21 17.18 6.43
C SER A 18 -4.10 17.23 7.95
N ARG A 19 -5.23 17.23 8.69
CA ARG A 19 -5.24 17.18 10.16
C ARG A 19 -4.40 16.02 10.68
N TYR A 20 -4.67 14.82 10.18
CA TYR A 20 -3.97 13.61 10.58
C TYR A 20 -2.50 13.61 10.09
N LEU A 21 -2.20 14.22 8.93
CA LEU A 21 -0.83 14.42 8.41
C LEU A 21 -0.01 15.50 9.14
N ASP A 22 -0.67 16.43 9.83
CA ASP A 22 -0.07 17.52 10.60
C ASP A 22 -0.04 17.20 12.12
N ILE A 23 -0.65 16.09 12.57
CA ILE A 23 -0.41 15.52 13.90
C ILE A 23 1.09 15.23 14.08
N PRO A 24 1.73 15.67 15.19
CA PRO A 24 3.11 15.34 15.51
C PRO A 24 3.35 13.83 15.61
N GLN A 25 4.27 13.33 14.79
CA GLN A 25 4.79 11.97 14.86
C GLN A 25 5.74 11.83 16.06
N PRO A 26 5.71 10.72 16.82
CA PRO A 26 6.65 10.51 17.93
C PRO A 26 8.13 10.46 17.50
N ASP A 27 9.01 11.07 18.31
CA ASP A 27 10.46 11.15 18.06
C ASP A 27 11.18 9.79 18.07
N ASP A 28 10.51 8.72 18.49
CA ASP A 28 10.99 7.33 18.51
C ASP A 28 10.42 6.46 17.37
N THR A 29 9.54 6.98 16.50
CA THR A 29 8.96 6.18 15.40
C THR A 29 9.02 6.85 14.03
N VAL A 30 9.11 6.01 13.00
CA VAL A 30 8.99 6.39 11.58
C VAL A 30 8.09 5.41 10.82
N GLN A 31 7.49 5.89 9.74
CA GLN A 31 6.82 5.09 8.71
C GLN A 31 7.80 4.86 7.55
N VAL A 32 7.91 3.61 7.10
CA VAL A 32 8.74 3.19 5.97
C VAL A 32 7.84 2.48 4.96
N GLU A 33 7.68 3.07 3.78
CA GLU A 33 6.87 2.54 2.69
C GLU A 33 7.70 1.56 1.86
N TYR A 34 7.45 0.25 1.98
CA TYR A 34 8.11 -0.77 1.18
C TYR A 34 7.43 -0.81 -0.19
N ILE A 35 8.18 -0.56 -1.26
CA ILE A 35 7.68 -0.41 -2.65
C ILE A 35 8.35 -1.45 -3.55
N TRP A 36 7.56 -2.13 -4.38
CA TRP A 36 8.06 -3.15 -5.32
C TRP A 36 7.26 -3.20 -6.63
N ILE A 37 7.79 -3.96 -7.59
CA ILE A 37 7.18 -4.22 -8.90
C ILE A 37 6.43 -5.56 -8.84
N ASP A 38 5.18 -5.60 -9.32
CA ASP A 38 4.35 -6.81 -9.28
C ASP A 38 4.61 -7.79 -10.43
N GLY A 39 3.76 -8.82 -10.55
CA GLY A 39 3.87 -9.86 -11.58
C GLY A 39 3.66 -9.38 -13.02
N THR A 40 3.22 -8.14 -13.23
CA THR A 40 3.09 -7.55 -14.58
C THR A 40 4.41 -6.99 -15.12
N GLY A 41 5.40 -6.69 -14.26
CA GLY A 41 6.63 -5.99 -14.66
C GLY A 41 6.41 -4.51 -15.02
N ALA A 42 5.23 -3.98 -14.71
CA ALA A 42 4.78 -2.64 -15.06
C ALA A 42 4.10 -1.92 -13.87
N GLY A 43 3.31 -2.65 -13.10
CA GLY A 43 2.60 -2.16 -11.92
C GLY A 43 3.49 -2.09 -10.68
N LEU A 44 3.37 -0.98 -9.95
CA LEU A 44 3.93 -0.81 -8.60
C LEU A 44 2.91 -1.25 -7.53
N ARG A 45 3.45 -1.73 -6.40
CA ARG A 45 2.75 -2.09 -5.17
C ARG A 45 3.48 -1.49 -3.98
N SER A 46 2.77 -1.19 -2.88
CA SER A 46 3.42 -0.74 -1.65
C SER A 46 2.64 -1.06 -0.37
N LYS A 47 3.35 -1.09 0.77
CA LYS A 47 2.77 -1.08 2.11
C LYS A 47 3.68 -0.45 3.17
N CYS A 48 3.08 0.08 4.23
CA CYS A 48 3.76 0.82 5.30
C CYS A 48 4.17 -0.09 6.48
N LYS A 49 5.43 -0.01 6.91
CA LYS A 49 5.93 -0.57 8.18
C LYS A 49 6.25 0.56 9.17
N THR A 50 5.91 0.40 10.44
CA THR A 50 6.46 1.24 11.52
C THR A 50 7.82 0.70 11.97
N MET A 51 8.80 1.59 12.16
CA MET A 51 10.12 1.28 12.71
C MET A 51 10.47 2.23 13.88
N GLU A 52 11.21 1.72 14.87
CA GLU A 52 11.60 2.41 16.12
C GLU A 52 12.83 3.33 15.98
N PHE A 53 13.29 3.55 14.75
CA PHE A 53 14.41 4.45 14.42
C PHE A 53 14.33 4.86 12.94
N GLU A 54 14.92 5.99 12.59
CA GLU A 54 15.05 6.42 11.18
C GLU A 54 16.17 5.63 10.48
N PRO A 55 15.88 4.77 9.48
CA PRO A 55 16.94 4.06 8.76
C PRO A 55 17.65 5.01 7.80
N ILE A 56 18.98 5.01 7.86
CA ILE A 56 19.87 5.81 7.01
C ILE A 56 20.46 4.98 5.85
N SER A 57 20.35 3.65 5.90
CA SER A 57 20.70 2.77 4.78
C SER A 57 19.70 1.61 4.62
N PRO A 58 19.49 1.08 3.39
CA PRO A 58 18.58 -0.05 3.16
C PRO A 58 18.90 -1.29 4.01
N LYS A 59 20.15 -1.44 4.45
CA LYS A 59 20.59 -2.57 5.29
C LYS A 59 20.03 -2.56 6.71
N GLU A 60 19.53 -1.42 7.17
CA GLU A 60 18.87 -1.28 8.47
C GLU A 60 17.36 -1.56 8.38
N CYS A 61 16.79 -1.53 7.17
CA CYS A 61 15.43 -2.01 6.93
C CYS A 61 15.42 -3.54 6.94
N SER A 62 14.52 -4.12 7.73
CA SER A 62 14.28 -5.57 7.76
C SER A 62 13.81 -6.09 6.40
N VAL A 63 14.20 -7.31 6.02
CA VAL A 63 13.43 -8.08 5.03
C VAL A 63 11.99 -8.23 5.54
N TRP A 64 11.01 -8.15 4.63
CA TRP A 64 9.59 -8.31 4.96
C TRP A 64 8.91 -9.21 3.92
N ASN A 65 7.68 -9.66 4.17
CA ASN A 65 6.94 -10.53 3.26
C ASN A 65 5.60 -9.92 2.83
N PHE A 66 5.05 -10.43 1.72
CA PHE A 66 3.73 -10.10 1.18
C PHE A 66 3.14 -11.33 0.47
N ASP A 67 1.84 -11.29 0.15
CA ASP A 67 1.24 -12.35 -0.67
C ASP A 67 1.57 -12.15 -2.16
N GLY A 68 2.34 -13.09 -2.72
CA GLY A 68 2.67 -13.12 -4.14
C GLY A 68 1.55 -13.65 -5.03
N SER A 69 0.56 -14.38 -4.51
CA SER A 69 -0.57 -14.87 -5.33
C SER A 69 -1.56 -13.74 -5.63
N SER A 70 -1.80 -12.88 -4.64
CA SER A 70 -2.58 -11.65 -4.78
C SER A 70 -1.91 -10.57 -5.67
N THR A 71 -0.68 -10.79 -6.15
CA THR A 71 0.06 -9.92 -7.08
C THR A 71 0.50 -10.61 -8.39
N GLY A 72 0.13 -11.88 -8.60
CA GLY A 72 0.45 -12.66 -9.81
C GLY A 72 1.89 -13.19 -9.89
N GLN A 73 2.58 -13.34 -8.75
CA GLN A 73 4.00 -13.72 -8.62
C GLN A 73 4.22 -15.13 -8.01
N SER A 74 3.17 -15.76 -7.45
CA SER A 74 3.20 -17.13 -6.89
C SER A 74 1.82 -17.82 -6.88
N GLU A 75 1.78 -19.12 -6.56
CA GLU A 75 0.54 -19.86 -6.29
C GLU A 75 0.10 -19.73 -4.81
N GLY A 76 -1.21 -19.77 -4.56
CA GLY A 76 -1.78 -19.70 -3.19
C GLY A 76 -1.39 -20.87 -2.26
N SER A 77 -0.84 -21.95 -2.82
CA SER A 77 -0.31 -23.11 -2.09
C SER A 77 1.02 -22.82 -1.35
N ASN A 78 1.73 -21.77 -1.75
CA ASN A 78 3.02 -21.35 -1.20
C ASN A 78 3.28 -19.88 -1.58
N SER A 79 2.44 -18.97 -1.06
CA SER A 79 2.31 -17.61 -1.59
C SER A 79 3.22 -16.55 -0.97
N ASP A 80 3.88 -16.82 0.16
CA ASP A 80 4.75 -15.84 0.81
C ASP A 80 5.97 -15.51 -0.09
N MET A 81 6.11 -14.22 -0.41
CA MET A 81 7.24 -13.65 -1.16
C MET A 81 7.94 -12.56 -0.36
N TYR A 82 9.24 -12.38 -0.58
CA TYR A 82 10.11 -11.54 0.24
C TYR A 82 10.51 -10.25 -0.46
N LEU A 83 10.42 -9.15 0.30
CA LEU A 83 10.87 -7.81 -0.05
C LEU A 83 12.24 -7.57 0.59
N HIS A 84 13.26 -7.40 -0.25
CA HIS A 84 14.62 -7.09 0.17
C HIS A 84 14.92 -5.61 -0.10
N PRO A 85 15.05 -4.76 0.92
CA PRO A 85 15.40 -3.34 0.77
C PRO A 85 16.67 -3.10 -0.05
N VAL A 86 16.60 -2.23 -1.05
CA VAL A 86 17.73 -1.92 -1.95
C VAL A 86 18.04 -0.43 -2.12
N ALA A 87 17.05 0.46 -1.96
CA ALA A 87 17.27 1.91 -1.96
C ALA A 87 16.30 2.63 -1.02
N LEU A 88 16.75 3.74 -0.40
CA LEU A 88 15.97 4.57 0.51
C LEU A 88 15.90 6.02 0.02
N PHE A 89 14.73 6.63 0.13
CA PHE A 89 14.45 8.02 -0.23
C PHE A 89 13.57 8.67 0.86
N PRO A 90 13.68 9.98 1.14
CA PRO A 90 12.70 10.68 1.99
C PRO A 90 11.28 10.58 1.43
N ASP A 91 10.29 10.31 2.29
CA ASP A 91 8.86 10.25 1.92
C ASP A 91 8.29 11.67 1.75
N PRO A 92 7.91 12.10 0.52
CA PRO A 92 7.39 13.44 0.28
C PRO A 92 5.93 13.63 0.72
N PHE A 93 5.18 12.53 0.93
CA PHE A 93 3.78 12.55 1.35
C PHE A 93 3.69 12.66 2.87
N ARG A 94 4.41 11.79 3.58
CA ARG A 94 4.41 11.75 5.05
C ARG A 94 5.39 12.73 5.69
N ARG A 95 6.39 13.20 4.91
CA ARG A 95 7.39 14.22 5.27
C ARG A 95 8.26 13.81 6.47
N GLY A 96 9.18 14.69 6.88
CA GLY A 96 10.06 14.47 8.03
C GLY A 96 11.00 13.28 7.83
N ARG A 97 11.07 12.40 8.84
CA ARG A 97 11.96 11.24 8.90
C ARG A 97 11.46 10.00 8.15
N ASN A 98 10.22 10.04 7.66
CA ASN A 98 9.59 8.92 6.96
C ASN A 98 10.30 8.61 5.64
N LYS A 99 10.27 7.34 5.21
CA LYS A 99 11.05 6.85 4.06
C LYS A 99 10.20 6.12 3.03
N LEU A 100 10.55 6.28 1.76
CA LEU A 100 10.24 5.32 0.70
C LEU A 100 11.39 4.30 0.61
N CYS A 101 11.06 3.02 0.55
CA CYS A 101 12.01 1.90 0.57
C CYS A 101 11.76 1.00 -0.64
N LEU A 102 12.54 1.21 -1.70
CA LEU A 102 12.49 0.36 -2.88
C LEU A 102 13.05 -1.02 -2.55
N CYS A 103 12.36 -2.08 -2.99
CA CYS A 103 12.68 -3.46 -2.67
C CYS A 103 12.85 -4.33 -3.93
N ASP A 104 13.89 -5.16 -3.93
CA ASP A 104 13.96 -6.36 -4.77
C ASP A 104 12.88 -7.37 -4.30
N VAL A 105 12.34 -8.17 -5.22
CA VAL A 105 11.42 -9.28 -4.91
C VAL A 105 12.10 -10.64 -5.05
N TYR A 106 11.99 -11.47 -4.03
CA TYR A 106 12.47 -12.86 -3.99
C TYR A 106 11.34 -13.85 -3.64
N LYS A 107 11.40 -15.06 -4.17
CA LYS A 107 10.50 -16.19 -3.88
C LYS A 107 10.87 -16.86 -2.55
N TYR A 108 9.97 -17.68 -2.01
CA TYR A 108 10.17 -18.55 -0.84
C TYR A 108 11.48 -19.38 -0.82
N ASN A 109 12.12 -19.60 -1.98
CA ASN A 109 13.36 -20.36 -2.13
C ASN A 109 14.60 -19.45 -2.37
N ASN A 110 14.51 -18.17 -2.00
CA ASN A 110 15.55 -17.15 -2.13
C ASN A 110 16.10 -16.96 -3.57
N LYS A 111 15.28 -17.27 -4.58
CA LYS A 111 15.52 -16.89 -5.98
C LYS A 111 14.77 -15.59 -6.31
N PRO A 112 15.32 -14.72 -7.18
CA PRO A 112 14.58 -13.56 -7.68
C PRO A 112 13.22 -13.93 -8.29
N ALA A 113 12.25 -13.04 -8.19
CA ALA A 113 11.00 -13.15 -8.97
C ALA A 113 11.26 -12.97 -10.47
N GLU A 114 10.36 -13.45 -11.32
CA GLU A 114 10.43 -13.30 -12.79
C GLU A 114 10.51 -11.84 -13.22
N THR A 115 9.84 -10.94 -12.48
CA THR A 115 9.85 -9.49 -12.70
C THR A 115 10.94 -8.75 -11.91
N ASN A 116 11.78 -9.45 -11.14
CA ASN A 116 12.99 -8.86 -10.53
C ASN A 116 14.13 -8.77 -11.56
N HIS A 117 13.92 -7.88 -12.53
CA HIS A 117 14.92 -7.48 -13.51
C HIS A 117 16.07 -6.66 -12.91
N ARG A 118 15.84 -6.04 -11.73
CA ARG A 118 16.86 -5.30 -11.00
C ARG A 118 18.06 -6.17 -10.67
N HIS A 119 17.83 -7.42 -10.26
CA HIS A 119 18.88 -8.40 -9.97
C HIS A 119 19.82 -8.64 -11.17
N THR A 120 19.28 -8.84 -12.38
CA THR A 120 20.12 -9.09 -13.57
C THR A 120 20.74 -7.79 -14.12
N CYS A 121 20.04 -6.66 -14.01
CA CYS A 121 20.60 -5.36 -14.31
C CYS A 121 21.81 -5.03 -13.42
N TYR A 122 21.72 -5.31 -12.12
CA TYR A 122 22.81 -5.06 -11.16
C TYR A 122 24.10 -5.83 -11.53
N ASP A 123 23.99 -7.10 -11.98
CA ASP A 123 25.12 -7.85 -12.57
C ASP A 123 25.75 -7.08 -13.75
N ALA A 124 24.94 -6.65 -14.72
CA ALA A 124 25.43 -5.94 -15.89
C ALA A 124 26.10 -4.59 -15.52
N MET A 125 25.58 -3.91 -14.50
CA MET A 125 26.13 -2.63 -14.02
C MET A 125 27.45 -2.83 -13.26
N GLU A 126 27.55 -3.79 -12.35
CA GLU A 126 28.83 -4.06 -11.66
C GLU A 126 29.89 -4.58 -12.64
N ARG A 127 29.53 -5.43 -13.62
CA ARG A 127 30.43 -5.91 -14.68
C ARG A 127 30.90 -4.82 -15.63
N SER A 128 30.16 -3.71 -15.75
CA SER A 128 30.51 -2.59 -16.63
C SER A 128 31.02 -1.34 -15.90
N LYS A 129 31.01 -1.33 -14.57
CA LYS A 129 31.32 -0.22 -13.65
C LYS A 129 32.56 0.60 -13.99
N SER A 130 33.61 -0.03 -14.50
CA SER A 130 34.85 0.64 -14.98
C SER A 130 34.60 1.67 -16.09
N HIS A 131 33.53 1.51 -16.89
CA HIS A 131 33.13 2.39 -17.98
C HIS A 131 32.25 3.56 -17.52
N LYS A 132 31.82 3.60 -16.24
CA LYS A 132 30.92 4.61 -15.66
C LYS A 132 29.71 4.93 -16.55
N PRO A 133 28.84 3.93 -16.84
CA PRO A 133 27.67 4.13 -17.68
C PRO A 133 26.71 5.13 -17.02
N TRP A 134 26.48 6.26 -17.69
CA TRP A 134 25.52 7.27 -17.27
C TRP A 134 24.29 7.20 -18.16
N PHE A 135 23.14 7.36 -17.52
CA PHE A 135 21.83 7.36 -18.16
C PHE A 135 21.04 8.60 -17.76
N GLY A 136 20.22 9.10 -18.67
CA GLY A 136 19.10 9.96 -18.35
C GLY A 136 17.88 9.54 -19.17
N ILE A 137 16.72 9.37 -18.54
CA ILE A 137 15.49 8.90 -19.20
C ILE A 137 14.46 10.03 -19.23
N GLU A 138 13.99 10.34 -20.43
CA GLU A 138 12.94 11.30 -20.79
C GLU A 138 11.56 10.63 -20.64
N GLN A 139 11.00 10.60 -19.42
CA GLN A 139 9.76 9.90 -19.15
C GLN A 139 8.55 10.75 -19.52
N GLU A 140 7.98 10.49 -20.70
CA GLU A 140 6.65 11.01 -21.04
C GLU A 140 5.55 10.32 -20.22
N TYR A 141 4.37 10.93 -20.10
CA TYR A 141 3.14 10.37 -19.52
C TYR A 141 1.88 11.08 -20.04
N ILE A 142 0.74 10.39 -20.15
CA ILE A 142 -0.56 11.01 -20.51
C ILE A 142 -1.54 10.94 -19.34
N LEU A 143 -2.27 12.04 -19.17
CA LEU A 143 -3.30 12.18 -18.16
C LEU A 143 -4.65 11.62 -18.64
N PHE A 144 -5.24 10.68 -17.90
CA PHE A 144 -6.62 10.20 -18.12
C PHE A 144 -7.57 10.52 -16.94
N ASP A 145 -8.83 10.86 -17.22
CA ASP A 145 -9.92 10.89 -16.25
C ASP A 145 -10.33 9.47 -15.80
N ASN A 146 -11.05 9.35 -14.68
CA ASN A 146 -11.51 8.06 -14.15
C ASN A 146 -12.50 7.31 -15.06
N ASP A 147 -13.09 7.99 -16.05
CA ASP A 147 -13.95 7.40 -17.07
C ASP A 147 -13.17 6.87 -18.29
N GLY A 148 -11.83 6.92 -18.27
CA GLY A 148 -10.98 6.42 -19.36
C GLY A 148 -10.84 7.39 -20.54
N HIS A 149 -11.25 8.65 -20.40
CA HIS A 149 -11.02 9.71 -21.39
C HIS A 149 -9.75 10.53 -21.05
N PRO A 150 -9.00 11.12 -22.00
CA PRO A 150 -7.88 12.00 -21.66
C PRO A 150 -8.32 13.24 -20.86
N TYR A 151 -7.55 13.60 -19.85
CA TYR A 151 -7.88 14.64 -18.87
C TYR A 151 -8.05 16.02 -19.52
N GLY A 152 -9.17 16.68 -19.26
CA GLY A 152 -9.48 18.00 -19.81
C GLY A 152 -9.86 18.03 -21.30
N TRP A 153 -9.96 16.86 -21.96
CA TRP A 153 -10.51 16.79 -23.31
C TRP A 153 -12.05 16.91 -23.31
N PRO A 154 -12.68 17.30 -24.43
CA PRO A 154 -14.14 17.33 -24.54
C PRO A 154 -14.71 15.91 -24.50
N LYS A 155 -15.45 15.56 -23.43
CA LYS A 155 -15.92 14.19 -23.13
C LYS A 155 -16.53 13.37 -24.28
N ASN A 156 -17.10 14.01 -25.30
CA ASN A 156 -17.68 13.36 -26.49
C ASN A 156 -16.96 13.79 -27.80
N GLY A 157 -15.66 14.08 -27.76
CA GLY A 157 -14.93 14.58 -28.92
C GLY A 157 -13.43 14.76 -28.70
N PHE A 158 -12.86 15.75 -29.38
CA PHE A 158 -11.43 16.01 -29.43
C PHE A 158 -11.15 17.51 -29.21
N PRO A 159 -10.01 17.87 -28.62
CA PRO A 159 -9.51 19.25 -28.64
C PRO A 159 -9.05 19.66 -30.05
N GLY A 160 -8.53 20.89 -30.18
CA GLY A 160 -7.93 21.37 -31.43
C GLY A 160 -6.72 20.53 -31.89
N PRO A 161 -6.33 20.62 -33.16
CA PRO A 161 -5.20 19.86 -33.70
C PRO A 161 -3.88 20.22 -32.99
N GLN A 162 -2.95 19.25 -32.95
CA GLN A 162 -1.64 19.40 -32.30
C GLN A 162 -0.83 20.58 -32.86
N GLY A 163 0.07 21.10 -32.01
CA GLY A 163 0.87 22.29 -32.30
C GLY A 163 0.88 23.34 -31.18
N PRO A 164 -0.25 23.77 -30.59
CA PRO A 164 -0.27 24.82 -29.56
C PRO A 164 0.01 24.31 -28.13
N TYR A 165 0.22 23.01 -27.95
CA TYR A 165 0.29 22.32 -26.65
C TYR A 165 1.72 22.13 -26.14
N TYR A 166 2.66 21.77 -27.02
CA TYR A 166 4.07 21.55 -26.68
C TYR A 166 4.69 22.80 -26.05
N CYS A 167 5.28 22.65 -24.87
CA CYS A 167 5.78 23.75 -24.02
C CYS A 167 4.75 24.89 -23.82
N GLY A 168 3.46 24.54 -23.83
CA GLY A 168 2.34 25.48 -23.79
C GLY A 168 2.19 26.20 -22.45
N VAL A 169 1.46 27.31 -22.50
CA VAL A 169 1.03 28.09 -21.32
C VAL A 169 -0.38 28.66 -21.55
N GLY A 170 -1.22 28.60 -20.52
CA GLY A 170 -2.63 29.01 -20.56
C GLY A 170 -3.61 27.83 -20.53
N ALA A 171 -4.76 28.02 -19.89
CA ALA A 171 -5.74 26.96 -19.60
C ALA A 171 -6.37 26.30 -20.84
N ASN A 172 -6.28 26.90 -22.02
CA ASN A 172 -6.73 26.31 -23.28
C ASN A 172 -5.67 25.42 -23.97
N LYS A 173 -4.47 25.31 -23.38
CA LYS A 173 -3.32 24.56 -23.93
C LYS A 173 -2.69 23.58 -22.93
N VAL A 174 -2.88 23.80 -21.64
CA VAL A 174 -2.18 23.06 -20.58
C VAL A 174 -3.21 22.48 -19.63
N TYR A 175 -3.34 21.16 -19.62
CA TYR A 175 -4.30 20.44 -18.78
C TYR A 175 -3.53 19.68 -17.70
N GLY A 176 -3.87 19.92 -16.43
CA GLY A 176 -3.22 19.28 -15.28
C GLY A 176 -1.75 19.67 -15.10
N ARG A 177 -1.46 20.97 -14.95
CA ARG A 177 -0.09 21.44 -14.63
C ARG A 177 0.26 21.17 -13.18
N ASP A 178 -0.68 21.36 -12.28
CA ASP A 178 -0.51 21.32 -10.82
C ASP A 178 0.08 19.97 -10.37
N ILE A 179 -0.36 18.91 -11.05
CA ILE A 179 0.22 17.56 -11.14
C ILE A 179 1.74 17.56 -11.26
N VAL A 180 2.25 18.21 -12.29
CA VAL A 180 3.64 18.15 -12.71
C VAL A 180 4.49 18.97 -11.76
N GLU A 181 3.99 20.14 -11.35
CA GLU A 181 4.64 20.97 -10.33
C GLU A 181 4.72 20.23 -8.98
N ALA A 182 3.66 19.53 -8.57
CA ALA A 182 3.62 18.73 -7.33
C ALA A 182 4.56 17.52 -7.40
N HIS A 183 4.51 16.75 -8.49
CA HIS A 183 5.41 15.62 -8.75
C HIS A 183 6.89 16.04 -8.76
N TYR A 184 7.21 17.16 -9.41
CA TYR A 184 8.57 17.70 -9.46
C TYR A 184 9.07 18.05 -8.06
N ARG A 185 8.24 18.75 -7.26
CA ARG A 185 8.56 19.11 -5.88
C ARG A 185 8.73 17.89 -4.98
N ALA A 186 7.87 16.88 -5.14
CA ALA A 186 7.95 15.62 -4.41
C ALA A 186 9.22 14.82 -4.78
N CYS A 187 9.58 14.75 -6.07
CA CYS A 187 10.83 14.16 -6.54
C CYS A 187 12.07 14.88 -5.96
N LEU A 188 12.09 16.23 -5.99
CA LEU A 188 13.17 17.01 -5.39
C LEU A 188 13.31 16.76 -3.87
N TYR A 189 12.19 16.71 -3.14
CA TYR A 189 12.19 16.41 -1.70
C TYR A 189 12.72 14.99 -1.43
N ALA A 190 12.29 14.01 -2.22
CA ALA A 190 12.72 12.62 -2.15
C ALA A 190 14.17 12.40 -2.64
N GLY A 191 14.92 13.45 -3.01
CA GLY A 191 16.29 13.33 -3.50
C GLY A 191 16.42 12.63 -4.86
N ILE A 192 15.32 12.54 -5.62
CA ILE A 192 15.35 12.01 -6.98
C ILE A 192 16.13 12.97 -7.88
N LYS A 193 17.00 12.41 -8.73
CA LYS A 193 17.78 13.14 -9.74
C LYS A 193 16.89 13.61 -10.91
N ILE A 194 15.81 14.34 -10.61
CA ILE A 194 14.92 14.94 -11.61
C ILE A 194 15.60 16.18 -12.22
N ALA A 195 15.67 16.21 -13.55
CA ALA A 195 16.44 17.19 -14.32
C ALA A 195 15.58 18.27 -14.99
N GLY A 196 14.30 17.98 -15.26
CA GLY A 196 13.38 18.89 -15.96
C GLY A 196 12.01 18.27 -16.20
N CYS A 197 11.12 19.06 -16.82
CA CYS A 197 9.79 18.64 -17.26
C CYS A 197 9.24 19.54 -18.38
N ASN A 198 8.35 19.02 -19.22
CA ASN A 198 7.66 19.77 -20.28
C ASN A 198 6.21 19.30 -20.46
N ALA A 199 5.37 20.23 -20.94
CA ALA A 199 4.08 19.87 -21.54
C ALA A 199 4.35 19.38 -22.97
N GLU A 200 3.76 18.25 -23.35
CA GLU A 200 4.08 17.57 -24.60
C GLU A 200 3.15 17.95 -25.78
N VAL A 201 3.38 17.36 -26.96
CA VAL A 201 2.70 17.71 -28.21
C VAL A 201 1.21 17.36 -28.21
N MET A 202 0.79 16.27 -27.56
CA MET A 202 -0.62 15.95 -27.34
C MET A 202 -1.14 16.71 -26.10
N PRO A 203 -2.33 17.33 -26.16
CA PRO A 203 -2.93 17.94 -24.98
C PRO A 203 -3.16 16.90 -23.89
N ALA A 204 -2.76 17.23 -22.66
CA ALA A 204 -2.69 16.32 -21.51
C ALA A 204 -1.62 15.21 -21.61
N GLN A 205 -0.65 15.32 -22.52
CA GLN A 205 0.64 14.63 -22.43
C GLN A 205 1.66 15.55 -21.76
N TRP A 206 2.56 14.96 -20.98
CA TRP A 206 3.62 15.62 -20.24
C TRP A 206 4.88 14.77 -20.27
N GLU A 207 6.00 15.33 -19.82
CA GLU A 207 7.28 14.66 -19.67
C GLU A 207 7.99 15.14 -18.41
N TYR A 208 8.76 14.25 -17.76
CA TYR A 208 9.81 14.62 -16.80
C TYR A 208 11.08 13.83 -17.10
N GLN A 209 12.24 14.46 -16.89
CA GLN A 209 13.54 13.82 -17.13
C GLN A 209 14.18 13.41 -15.80
N VAL A 210 14.71 12.19 -15.72
CA VAL A 210 15.53 11.72 -14.57
C VAL A 210 16.93 11.41 -15.05
N GLY A 211 17.95 12.00 -14.42
CA GLY A 211 19.37 11.77 -14.70
C GLY A 211 20.24 13.03 -14.54
N PRO A 212 21.56 12.94 -14.77
CA PRO A 212 22.30 11.71 -15.04
C PRO A 212 22.44 10.82 -13.80
N CYS A 213 22.10 9.55 -13.95
CA CYS A 213 22.29 8.49 -12.95
C CYS A 213 23.41 7.54 -13.40
N GLU A 214 24.22 7.01 -12.48
CA GLU A 214 25.28 6.04 -12.81
C GLU A 214 24.81 4.60 -12.54
N GLY A 215 24.85 3.76 -13.58
CA GLY A 215 24.49 2.35 -13.48
C GLY A 215 23.07 2.10 -12.96
N ILE A 216 22.96 1.29 -11.91
CA ILE A 216 21.67 0.81 -11.35
C ILE A 216 20.78 1.95 -10.82
N GLU A 217 21.39 3.06 -10.40
CA GLU A 217 20.68 4.25 -9.90
C GLU A 217 19.58 4.74 -10.86
N MET A 218 19.75 4.56 -12.18
CA MET A 218 18.76 4.98 -13.16
C MET A 218 17.43 4.23 -12.99
N GLY A 219 17.49 2.94 -12.70
CA GLY A 219 16.31 2.14 -12.40
C GLY A 219 15.70 2.51 -11.05
N ASP A 220 16.53 2.59 -10.01
CA ASP A 220 16.10 2.92 -8.65
C ASP A 220 15.38 4.28 -8.61
N HIS A 221 15.97 5.31 -9.24
CA HIS A 221 15.39 6.65 -9.29
C HIS A 221 14.14 6.73 -10.17
N LEU A 222 14.10 6.11 -11.35
CA LEU A 222 12.93 6.24 -12.22
C LEU A 222 11.72 5.48 -11.68
N TRP A 223 11.91 4.29 -11.08
CA TRP A 223 10.81 3.55 -10.45
C TRP A 223 10.22 4.27 -9.23
N ILE A 224 11.03 4.92 -8.40
CA ILE A 224 10.50 5.75 -7.30
C ILE A 224 9.94 7.08 -7.82
N ALA A 225 10.49 7.66 -8.90
CA ALA A 225 9.86 8.81 -9.56
C ALA A 225 8.46 8.46 -10.09
N ARG A 226 8.29 7.25 -10.65
CA ARG A 226 6.98 6.69 -11.06
C ARG A 226 6.07 6.50 -9.84
N TYR A 227 6.53 5.85 -8.77
CA TYR A 227 5.75 5.69 -7.54
C TYR A 227 5.25 7.03 -6.97
N ILE A 228 6.13 8.03 -6.89
CA ILE A 228 5.78 9.37 -6.41
C ILE A 228 4.73 9.99 -7.33
N MET A 229 4.89 9.87 -8.64
CA MET A 229 3.89 10.32 -9.61
C MET A 229 2.56 9.58 -9.40
N ASP A 230 2.56 8.26 -9.18
CA ASP A 230 1.35 7.42 -9.10
C ASP A 230 0.59 7.68 -7.78
N ARG A 231 1.30 8.06 -6.72
CA ARG A 231 0.72 8.55 -5.46
C ARG A 231 0.23 9.99 -5.54
N VAL A 232 0.98 10.88 -6.21
CA VAL A 232 0.47 12.19 -6.65
C VAL A 232 -0.70 12.00 -7.63
N ALA A 233 -0.89 10.84 -8.30
CA ALA A 233 -2.10 10.54 -9.07
C ALA A 233 -3.33 10.27 -8.21
N GLU A 234 -3.10 9.55 -7.13
CA GLU A 234 -4.10 8.85 -6.33
C GLU A 234 -4.70 9.74 -5.24
N ASP A 235 -3.89 10.61 -4.60
CA ASP A 235 -4.27 11.63 -3.59
C ASP A 235 -5.37 12.61 -4.06
N PHE A 236 -5.74 12.48 -5.31
CA PHE A 236 -5.59 13.53 -6.30
C PHE A 236 -6.25 13.06 -7.63
N GLY A 237 -6.95 11.90 -7.58
CA GLY A 237 -8.24 11.64 -8.23
C GLY A 237 -8.26 11.18 -9.68
N VAL A 238 -7.12 11.06 -10.31
CA VAL A 238 -7.05 11.36 -11.74
C VAL A 238 -6.04 10.39 -12.35
N ILE A 239 -6.47 9.50 -13.26
CA ILE A 239 -5.77 8.27 -13.67
C ILE A 239 -4.47 8.49 -14.46
N VAL A 240 -3.45 7.74 -14.03
CA VAL A 240 -2.28 7.30 -14.77
C VAL A 240 -2.71 6.42 -15.95
N THR A 241 -2.54 6.86 -17.19
CA THR A 241 -2.23 5.85 -18.20
C THR A 241 -0.76 5.52 -18.13
N LEU A 242 -0.48 4.33 -18.62
CA LEU A 242 0.78 3.61 -18.73
C LEU A 242 1.24 3.51 -20.21
N ASP A 243 0.28 3.61 -21.11
CA ASP A 243 0.32 3.12 -22.47
C ASP A 243 1.04 4.07 -23.47
N PRO A 244 1.84 3.56 -24.44
CA PRO A 244 2.59 4.38 -25.40
C PRO A 244 1.77 4.88 -26.60
N LYS A 245 0.53 4.42 -26.75
CA LYS A 245 -0.42 4.89 -27.78
C LYS A 245 -1.89 4.63 -27.36
N PRO A 246 -2.40 5.31 -26.32
CA PRO A 246 -3.75 5.06 -25.81
C PRO A 246 -4.83 5.69 -26.69
N ILE A 247 -4.49 6.75 -27.44
CA ILE A 247 -5.38 7.41 -28.40
C ILE A 247 -4.83 7.20 -29.82
N SER A 248 -5.73 6.80 -30.73
CA SER A 248 -5.42 6.54 -32.14
C SER A 248 -5.65 7.77 -33.03
N GLY A 249 -5.11 7.74 -34.26
CA GLY A 249 -5.22 8.84 -35.21
C GLY A 249 -4.11 9.90 -35.07
N ASN A 250 -4.40 11.13 -35.48
CA ASN A 250 -3.45 12.25 -35.61
C ASN A 250 -3.09 12.92 -34.27
N TRP A 251 -2.65 12.10 -33.33
CA TRP A 251 -2.11 12.50 -32.03
C TRP A 251 -0.71 11.91 -31.88
N ASN A 252 0.12 12.44 -30.99
CA ASN A 252 1.41 11.85 -30.68
C ASN A 252 1.23 10.46 -30.03
N GLY A 253 2.30 9.67 -30.06
CA GLY A 253 2.49 8.56 -29.12
C GLY A 253 3.64 8.93 -28.20
N SER A 254 4.04 7.99 -27.35
CA SER A 254 4.77 8.37 -26.15
C SER A 254 6.15 7.70 -25.99
N GLY A 255 7.20 8.46 -25.69
CA GLY A 255 8.58 7.98 -25.48
C GLY A 255 9.09 7.86 -24.04
N ALA A 256 10.17 7.08 -23.87
CA ALA A 256 11.03 7.05 -22.68
C ALA A 256 12.50 7.20 -23.11
N HIS A 257 12.81 8.26 -23.86
CA HIS A 257 14.09 8.32 -24.60
C HIS A 257 15.28 8.20 -23.64
N CYS A 258 16.20 7.30 -23.98
CA CYS A 258 17.31 6.92 -23.11
C CYS A 258 18.59 7.60 -23.60
N ASN A 259 18.96 8.69 -22.92
CA ASN A 259 20.23 9.37 -23.12
C ASN A 259 21.34 8.56 -22.43
N TYR A 260 22.34 8.13 -23.19
CA TYR A 260 23.36 7.18 -22.73
C TYR A 260 24.80 7.63 -23.05
N SER A 261 25.70 7.46 -22.08
CA SER A 261 27.15 7.62 -22.30
C SER A 261 27.99 6.73 -21.38
N THR A 262 29.16 6.28 -21.88
CA THR A 262 30.27 5.82 -21.03
C THR A 262 31.27 6.94 -20.80
N LEU A 263 32.22 6.78 -19.87
CA LEU A 263 33.33 7.71 -19.66
C LEU A 263 34.04 8.03 -20.99
N ALA A 264 34.36 7.01 -21.78
CA ALA A 264 35.05 7.16 -23.07
C ALA A 264 34.21 7.89 -24.14
N MET A 265 32.88 7.99 -23.99
CA MET A 265 32.04 8.83 -24.85
C MET A 265 32.04 10.30 -24.41
N ARG A 266 32.30 10.58 -23.13
CA ARG A 266 32.32 11.93 -22.53
C ARG A 266 33.69 12.60 -22.59
N GLU A 267 34.74 11.86 -22.95
CA GLU A 267 36.11 12.33 -23.14
C GLU A 267 36.41 12.65 -24.62
N ASN A 268 37.58 13.27 -24.89
CA ASN A 268 37.98 13.70 -26.24
C ASN A 268 37.95 12.53 -27.25
N ASP A 269 37.44 12.78 -28.46
CA ASP A 269 37.16 11.77 -29.52
C ASP A 269 36.02 10.79 -29.18
N GLY A 270 35.27 11.02 -28.09
CA GLY A 270 34.17 10.16 -27.66
C GLY A 270 33.03 9.95 -28.66
N LEU A 271 32.90 10.80 -29.68
CA LEU A 271 31.99 10.59 -30.82
C LEU A 271 32.26 9.26 -31.55
N ARG A 272 33.53 8.84 -31.70
CA ARG A 272 33.85 7.53 -32.28
C ARG A 272 33.29 6.38 -31.45
N HIS A 273 33.34 6.50 -30.11
CA HIS A 273 32.76 5.50 -29.22
C HIS A 273 31.23 5.52 -29.23
N ILE A 274 30.60 6.68 -29.47
CA ILE A 274 29.15 6.79 -29.75
C ILE A 274 28.81 6.05 -31.05
N GLU A 275 29.56 6.24 -32.13
CA GLU A 275 29.35 5.56 -33.41
C GLU A 275 29.55 4.03 -33.28
N GLU A 276 30.60 3.58 -32.59
CA GLU A 276 30.83 2.16 -32.26
C GLU A 276 29.66 1.54 -31.47
N ALA A 277 29.05 2.30 -30.54
CA ALA A 277 27.87 1.86 -29.79
C ALA A 277 26.62 1.79 -30.68
N ILE A 278 26.41 2.77 -31.57
CA ILE A 278 25.30 2.77 -32.54
C ILE A 278 25.37 1.52 -33.43
N THR A 279 26.54 1.16 -33.96
CA THR A 279 26.73 -0.08 -34.75
C THR A 279 26.49 -1.37 -33.96
N LYS A 280 26.63 -1.35 -32.62
CA LYS A 280 26.24 -2.49 -31.76
C LYS A 280 24.72 -2.54 -31.53
N LEU A 281 24.07 -1.38 -31.37
CA LEU A 281 22.62 -1.23 -31.18
C LEU A 281 21.81 -1.56 -32.44
N GLU A 282 22.37 -1.26 -33.61
CA GLU A 282 21.83 -1.61 -34.95
C GLU A 282 21.66 -3.12 -35.10
N LYS A 283 22.76 -3.87 -34.91
CA LYS A 283 22.84 -5.34 -35.06
C LYS A 283 21.91 -6.13 -34.14
N ARG A 284 21.25 -5.44 -33.20
CA ARG A 284 20.40 -6.01 -32.15
C ARG A 284 19.09 -5.25 -32.01
N HIS A 285 18.70 -4.50 -33.04
CA HIS A 285 17.49 -3.69 -33.04
C HIS A 285 16.24 -4.50 -32.66
N ALA A 286 16.05 -5.70 -33.22
CA ALA A 286 14.93 -6.57 -32.87
C ALA A 286 14.95 -7.03 -31.40
N THR A 287 16.13 -7.28 -30.83
CA THR A 287 16.31 -7.60 -29.40
C THR A 287 15.89 -6.41 -28.53
N HIS A 288 16.39 -5.22 -28.86
CA HIS A 288 16.04 -3.97 -28.18
C HIS A 288 14.55 -3.60 -28.35
N ILE A 289 13.91 -3.90 -29.50
CA ILE A 289 12.48 -3.65 -29.71
C ILE A 289 11.60 -4.63 -28.94
N LYS A 290 12.04 -5.87 -28.76
CA LYS A 290 11.52 -6.79 -27.73
C LYS A 290 11.89 -6.35 -26.30
N GLY A 291 12.51 -5.18 -26.15
CA GLY A 291 13.25 -4.71 -24.98
C GLY A 291 12.81 -3.35 -24.44
N TYR A 292 11.57 -2.92 -24.71
CA TYR A 292 11.02 -1.64 -24.22
C TYR A 292 9.56 -1.68 -23.73
N ASP A 293 8.92 -2.85 -23.80
CA ASP A 293 7.50 -3.06 -24.02
C ASP A 293 6.95 -4.33 -23.30
N PRO A 294 5.93 -4.25 -22.44
CA PRO A 294 5.58 -5.30 -21.46
C PRO A 294 5.16 -6.61 -22.12
N LYS A 295 4.89 -6.55 -23.41
CA LYS A 295 4.29 -7.56 -24.27
C LYS A 295 5.24 -7.92 -25.42
N GLY A 296 6.53 -7.61 -25.29
CA GLY A 296 7.60 -8.03 -26.20
C GLY A 296 7.74 -7.23 -27.50
N GLY A 297 7.27 -5.98 -27.51
CA GLY A 297 7.28 -5.06 -28.66
C GLY A 297 5.87 -4.74 -29.21
N ALA A 298 4.81 -5.29 -28.60
CA ALA A 298 3.45 -5.20 -29.10
C ALA A 298 2.75 -3.85 -28.80
N ASP A 299 3.04 -3.20 -27.67
CA ASP A 299 2.51 -1.86 -27.36
C ASP A 299 3.20 -0.76 -28.17
N ASN A 300 4.53 -0.76 -28.20
CA ASN A 300 5.41 0.16 -28.91
C ASN A 300 5.16 0.09 -30.44
N SER A 301 4.65 -1.04 -30.96
CA SER A 301 4.22 -1.17 -32.36
C SER A 301 3.12 -0.19 -32.76
N ARG A 302 2.28 0.24 -31.80
CA ARG A 302 1.23 1.25 -32.01
C ARG A 302 1.80 2.67 -32.10
N ARG A 303 3.03 2.88 -31.64
CA ARG A 303 3.73 4.17 -31.61
C ARG A 303 4.73 4.34 -32.74
N LEU A 304 5.70 3.44 -32.84
CA LEU A 304 6.86 3.53 -33.75
C LEU A 304 6.43 3.25 -35.20
N THR A 305 5.92 4.29 -35.85
CA THR A 305 5.19 4.22 -37.12
C THR A 305 5.88 4.96 -38.27
N GLY A 306 6.96 5.70 -37.99
CA GLY A 306 7.59 6.61 -38.96
C GLY A 306 6.84 7.97 -39.09
N LEU A 307 5.73 8.14 -38.37
CA LEU A 307 4.98 9.40 -38.26
C LEU A 307 5.18 10.01 -36.86
N HIS A 308 4.68 11.24 -36.66
CA HIS A 308 4.67 11.92 -35.34
C HIS A 308 6.04 11.95 -34.64
N GLU A 309 7.11 12.24 -35.41
CA GLU A 309 8.49 12.31 -34.92
C GLU A 309 9.02 10.98 -34.32
N THR A 310 8.50 9.84 -34.78
CA THR A 310 9.00 8.49 -34.45
C THR A 310 9.74 7.85 -35.63
N ALA A 311 10.64 6.91 -35.34
CA ALA A 311 11.09 5.92 -36.32
C ALA A 311 10.03 4.82 -36.52
N HIS A 312 10.15 3.99 -37.55
CA HIS A 312 9.31 2.81 -37.74
C HIS A 312 9.88 1.60 -36.98
N ILE A 313 9.02 0.76 -36.39
CA ILE A 313 9.43 -0.28 -35.42
C ILE A 313 10.37 -1.36 -35.97
N ASN A 314 10.35 -1.60 -37.29
CA ASN A 314 11.19 -2.62 -37.93
C ASN A 314 12.57 -2.10 -38.37
N ASP A 315 12.77 -0.78 -38.40
CA ASP A 315 13.84 -0.13 -39.14
C ASP A 315 14.79 0.65 -38.21
N PHE A 316 16.06 0.25 -38.21
CA PHE A 316 17.10 0.97 -37.47
C PHE A 316 17.66 2.12 -38.31
N SER A 317 17.79 3.29 -37.69
CA SER A 317 18.37 4.49 -38.28
C SER A 317 19.05 5.36 -37.23
N ALA A 318 20.07 6.11 -37.63
CA ALA A 318 20.76 7.05 -36.76
C ALA A 318 21.06 8.37 -37.50
N GLY A 319 21.15 9.49 -36.77
CA GLY A 319 21.53 10.77 -37.40
C GLY A 319 21.74 11.94 -36.44
N VAL A 320 22.52 12.91 -36.89
CA VAL A 320 22.76 14.17 -36.17
C VAL A 320 21.51 15.05 -36.22
N ALA A 321 20.94 15.33 -35.04
CA ALA A 321 19.74 16.15 -34.85
C ALA A 321 18.48 15.71 -35.64
N ASN A 322 18.42 14.46 -36.10
CA ASN A 322 17.22 13.90 -36.74
C ASN A 322 16.28 13.36 -35.66
N ARG A 323 15.06 13.90 -35.54
CA ARG A 323 14.04 13.38 -34.61
C ARG A 323 13.36 12.09 -35.11
N GLY A 324 13.23 11.90 -36.42
CA GLY A 324 12.65 10.68 -37.00
C GLY A 324 13.58 9.46 -37.04
N ALA A 325 14.77 9.57 -36.42
CA ALA A 325 15.73 8.47 -36.33
C ALA A 325 15.51 7.61 -35.08
N SER A 326 15.94 6.35 -35.15
CA SER A 326 15.88 5.40 -34.03
C SER A 326 16.87 5.79 -32.92
N ILE A 327 18.09 6.20 -33.29
CA ILE A 327 19.07 6.86 -32.41
C ILE A 327 19.34 8.28 -32.91
N ARG A 328 19.33 9.27 -32.01
CA ARG A 328 19.71 10.64 -32.31
C ARG A 328 21.07 10.97 -31.69
N ILE A 329 21.94 11.61 -32.47
CA ILE A 329 23.13 12.30 -31.94
C ILE A 329 22.75 13.78 -31.77
N PRO A 330 22.84 14.38 -30.57
CA PRO A 330 22.56 15.80 -30.38
C PRO A 330 23.49 16.68 -31.24
N ARG A 331 22.98 17.82 -31.74
CA ARG A 331 23.76 18.74 -32.60
C ARG A 331 25.05 19.21 -31.92
N GLN A 332 24.98 19.43 -30.61
CA GLN A 332 26.12 19.87 -29.80
C GLN A 332 27.18 18.76 -29.64
N VAL A 333 26.76 17.52 -29.35
CA VAL A 333 27.64 16.34 -29.27
C VAL A 333 28.39 16.10 -30.58
N ALA A 334 27.73 16.31 -31.73
CA ALA A 334 28.37 16.21 -33.04
C ALA A 334 29.36 17.36 -33.35
N ALA A 335 29.18 18.54 -32.73
CA ALA A 335 30.09 19.67 -32.87
C ALA A 335 31.32 19.54 -31.95
N ASP A 336 31.09 19.17 -30.68
CA ASP A 336 32.12 19.03 -29.64
C ASP A 336 32.88 17.69 -29.72
N LYS A 337 32.34 16.73 -30.51
CA LYS A 337 32.86 15.37 -30.72
C LYS A 337 32.96 14.49 -29.45
N GLN A 338 32.15 14.80 -28.44
CA GLN A 338 32.04 14.05 -27.18
C GLN A 338 30.67 14.32 -26.53
N GLY A 339 30.20 13.41 -25.69
CA GLY A 339 28.95 13.53 -24.95
C GLY A 339 28.19 12.20 -24.84
N TYR A 340 27.00 12.14 -25.46
CA TYR A 340 26.03 11.04 -25.29
C TYR A 340 25.22 10.78 -26.59
N LEU A 341 24.61 9.59 -26.67
CA LEU A 341 23.58 9.26 -27.67
C LEU A 341 22.19 9.26 -27.04
N GLU A 342 21.16 9.50 -27.84
CA GLU A 342 19.75 9.48 -27.43
C GLU A 342 19.05 8.32 -28.15
N ASP A 343 18.74 7.24 -27.44
CA ASP A 343 17.93 6.15 -28.00
C ASP A 343 16.45 6.51 -27.89
N ARG A 344 15.79 6.69 -29.04
CA ARG A 344 14.38 7.11 -29.11
C ARG A 344 13.41 5.93 -29.22
N ARG A 345 13.95 4.72 -29.45
CA ARG A 345 13.19 3.47 -29.57
C ARG A 345 12.49 3.00 -28.29
N PRO A 346 12.93 3.33 -27.05
CA PRO A 346 12.16 3.05 -25.86
C PRO A 346 10.75 3.56 -26.01
N SER A 347 9.82 2.61 -26.07
CA SER A 347 8.46 2.85 -25.68
C SER A 347 8.48 3.58 -24.36
N SER A 348 7.60 4.56 -24.18
CA SER A 348 7.48 5.24 -22.92
C SER A 348 7.27 4.31 -21.73
N ASN A 349 6.75 3.10 -21.98
CA ASN A 349 6.59 2.13 -20.93
C ASN A 349 7.92 1.67 -20.29
N CYS A 350 8.92 1.06 -20.96
CA CYS A 350 10.33 0.99 -20.49
C CYS A 350 10.58 0.55 -19.01
N ASP A 351 11.05 -0.68 -18.73
CA ASP A 351 11.63 -0.92 -17.38
C ASP A 351 13.04 -0.35 -17.41
N PRO A 352 13.34 0.70 -16.64
CA PRO A 352 14.66 1.30 -16.65
C PRO A 352 15.74 0.29 -16.27
N TYR A 353 15.48 -0.73 -15.42
CA TYR A 353 16.46 -1.80 -15.20
C TYR A 353 16.79 -2.50 -16.50
N ARG A 354 15.77 -2.92 -17.25
CA ARG A 354 15.97 -3.68 -18.47
C ARG A 354 16.47 -2.86 -19.65
N VAL A 355 16.03 -1.62 -19.79
CA VAL A 355 16.49 -0.73 -20.87
C VAL A 355 17.94 -0.32 -20.64
N THR A 356 18.34 -0.05 -19.40
CA THR A 356 19.74 0.24 -19.06
C THR A 356 20.62 -1.01 -19.08
N GLU A 357 20.10 -2.15 -18.61
CA GLU A 357 20.71 -3.47 -18.77
C GLU A 357 20.97 -3.75 -20.25
N LEU A 358 19.97 -3.63 -21.13
CA LEU A 358 20.11 -3.80 -22.58
C LEU A 358 21.18 -2.91 -23.20
N MET A 359 21.20 -1.63 -22.80
CA MET A 359 22.12 -0.64 -23.32
C MET A 359 23.57 -1.01 -22.96
N VAL A 360 23.85 -1.30 -21.70
CA VAL A 360 25.16 -1.76 -21.20
C VAL A 360 25.50 -3.14 -21.75
N ARG A 361 24.57 -4.09 -21.67
CA ARG A 361 24.72 -5.44 -22.19
C ARG A 361 25.03 -5.39 -23.68
N THR A 362 24.43 -4.53 -24.50
CA THR A 362 24.76 -4.47 -25.94
C THR A 362 26.01 -3.66 -26.27
N THR A 363 26.19 -2.49 -25.68
CA THR A 363 27.28 -1.58 -26.07
C THR A 363 28.61 -1.94 -25.40
N ILE A 364 28.58 -2.58 -24.23
CA ILE A 364 29.77 -2.99 -23.47
C ILE A 364 29.95 -4.52 -23.47
N LEU A 365 28.95 -5.32 -23.10
CA LEU A 365 29.15 -6.74 -22.73
C LEU A 365 28.90 -7.79 -23.86
N GLY A 366 28.01 -7.52 -24.81
CA GLY A 366 27.49 -8.46 -25.82
C GLY A 366 26.13 -9.17 -25.58
N GLU A 367 25.25 -8.74 -24.65
CA GLU A 367 24.13 -9.54 -24.03
C GLU A 367 22.68 -8.87 -24.07
N ALA A 368 21.62 -9.40 -23.39
CA ALA A 368 20.18 -9.53 -23.85
C ALA A 368 18.89 -8.58 -23.62
N ASP A 369 18.61 -7.94 -22.46
CA ASP A 369 17.28 -7.96 -21.68
C ASP A 369 15.85 -7.35 -22.12
N THR A 370 14.95 -6.87 -21.18
CA THR A 370 13.44 -6.58 -21.35
C THR A 370 12.68 -5.24 -20.81
N ILE A 371 11.59 -5.18 -19.94
CA ILE A 371 10.37 -4.21 -19.97
C ILE A 371 9.56 -3.87 -18.59
N CYS A 372 8.69 -2.86 -18.12
CA CYS A 372 7.99 -1.47 -18.38
C CYS A 372 7.83 -0.44 -17.10
N GLU A 373 6.99 0.62 -16.68
CA GLU A 373 5.82 1.57 -17.05
C GLU A 373 5.50 2.97 -16.19
N TRP A 374 4.43 3.87 -16.37
CA TRP A 374 4.15 5.39 -16.00
C TRP A 374 3.29 6.06 -14.78
N GLY A 375 3.10 7.46 -14.73
CA GLY A 375 2.01 8.51 -14.26
C GLY A 375 1.75 8.97 -12.74
N LYS A 376 1.06 10.05 -12.12
CA LYS A 376 0.27 11.39 -12.30
C LYS A 376 0.24 12.51 -11.10
N GLY A 377 -0.71 13.37 -10.50
CA GLY A 377 -2.19 13.93 -10.39
C GLY A 377 -2.47 15.19 -9.34
N ALA A 378 -3.71 15.71 -8.91
CA ALA A 378 -3.97 16.89 -7.92
C ALA A 378 -5.36 17.13 -7.06
N GLU A 379 -5.44 17.95 -5.91
CA GLU A 379 -6.57 18.78 -5.18
C GLU A 379 -6.88 18.75 -3.57
N LEU A 380 -7.67 19.67 -2.83
CA LEU A 380 -7.89 19.78 -1.29
C LEU A 380 -8.97 20.79 -0.58
N VAL A 381 -9.52 20.59 0.70
CA VAL A 381 -10.59 21.45 1.45
C VAL A 381 -10.62 21.88 3.03
N LEU A 382 -11.45 21.31 3.98
CA LEU A 382 -12.07 21.75 5.34
C LEU A 382 -11.44 22.60 6.53
N GLN A 383 -10.13 22.72 6.76
CA GLN A 383 -9.48 22.87 8.11
C GLN A 383 -10.09 23.72 9.29
N LYS A 384 -10.34 25.03 9.10
CA LYS A 384 -10.43 26.16 10.08
C LYS A 384 -11.12 26.07 11.47
N TYR A 385 -11.80 24.99 11.85
CA TYR A 385 -12.62 24.94 13.10
C TYR A 385 -12.05 24.08 14.23
N LEU A 386 -11.06 23.21 13.96
CA LEU A 386 -10.39 22.46 15.03
C LEU A 386 -9.20 23.24 15.63
N ASP A 387 -8.68 24.26 14.95
CA ASP A 387 -7.52 25.05 15.38
C ASP A 387 -7.86 26.09 16.48
N LEU A 388 -8.93 25.89 17.24
CA LEU A 388 -9.41 26.82 18.26
C LEU A 388 -8.83 26.45 19.64
N ASP A 389 -8.05 27.37 20.22
CA ASP A 389 -7.60 27.26 21.61
C ASP A 389 -8.79 27.39 22.58
N LEU A 390 -8.83 26.49 23.57
CA LEU A 390 -9.89 26.39 24.59
C LEU A 390 -9.50 27.06 25.91
N GLY A 391 -8.24 27.49 26.10
CA GLY A 391 -7.79 28.34 27.20
C GLY A 391 -8.03 27.82 28.63
N THR A 392 -8.19 26.50 28.82
CA THR A 392 -8.54 25.88 30.12
C THR A 392 -7.75 24.58 30.38
N GLU A 393 -7.74 24.15 31.64
CA GLU A 393 -7.21 22.83 32.06
C GLU A 393 -8.23 21.68 31.91
N GLN A 394 -9.49 22.01 31.56
CA GLN A 394 -10.55 21.03 31.37
C GLN A 394 -10.30 20.19 30.12
N VAL A 395 -10.65 18.90 30.18
CA VAL A 395 -10.49 17.97 29.06
C VAL A 395 -11.79 17.28 28.68
N MET A 396 -12.04 17.17 27.38
CA MET A 396 -13.00 16.21 26.82
C MET A 396 -12.42 14.79 26.95
N ALA A 397 -13.19 13.90 27.57
CA ALA A 397 -12.92 12.48 27.71
C ALA A 397 -14.05 11.66 27.08
N GLU A 398 -13.73 10.92 26.03
CA GLU A 398 -14.67 10.11 25.26
C GLU A 398 -14.76 8.70 25.85
N TYR A 399 -15.83 8.41 26.59
CA TYR A 399 -16.05 7.09 27.19
C TYR A 399 -16.59 6.14 26.13
N ILE A 400 -15.88 5.04 25.86
CA ILE A 400 -16.13 4.10 24.77
C ILE A 400 -16.41 2.71 25.34
N TRP A 401 -17.43 2.02 24.83
CA TRP A 401 -17.80 0.67 25.25
C TRP A 401 -18.44 -0.16 24.14
N ILE A 402 -18.56 -1.47 24.37
CA ILE A 402 -19.18 -2.44 23.46
C ILE A 402 -20.63 -2.67 23.89
N ASP A 403 -21.57 -2.68 22.94
CA ASP A 403 -23.00 -2.81 23.21
C ASP A 403 -23.50 -4.27 23.31
N GLY A 404 -24.82 -4.46 23.41
CA GLY A 404 -25.44 -5.78 23.58
C GLY A 404 -25.34 -6.71 22.38
N THR A 405 -24.97 -6.20 21.19
CA THR A 405 -24.70 -7.03 20.00
C THR A 405 -23.37 -7.78 20.10
N SER A 406 -22.44 -7.33 20.95
CA SER A 406 -21.02 -7.73 20.96
C SER A 406 -20.23 -7.39 19.68
N GLU A 407 -20.85 -6.69 18.72
CA GLU A 407 -20.23 -6.21 17.46
C GLU A 407 -20.11 -4.68 17.46
N GLY A 408 -21.16 -3.99 17.93
CA GLY A 408 -21.28 -2.53 17.93
C GLY A 408 -20.49 -1.82 19.04
N ILE A 409 -19.76 -0.78 18.66
CA ILE A 409 -19.07 0.14 19.56
C ILE A 409 -19.93 1.39 19.76
N ARG A 410 -19.94 1.94 20.98
CA ARG A 410 -20.63 3.18 21.36
C ARG A 410 -19.66 4.11 22.08
N SER A 411 -19.89 5.42 22.00
CA SER A 411 -19.16 6.39 22.82
C SER A 411 -20.00 7.58 23.26
N LYS A 412 -19.51 8.31 24.27
CA LYS A 412 -19.98 9.66 24.60
C LYS A 412 -18.91 10.48 25.37
N CYS A 413 -18.89 11.78 25.11
CA CYS A 413 -17.98 12.72 25.76
C CYS A 413 -18.47 13.18 27.16
N ARG A 414 -17.56 13.24 28.13
CA ARG A 414 -17.68 13.94 29.41
C ARG A 414 -16.52 14.93 29.54
N THR A 415 -16.79 16.14 30.04
CA THR A 415 -15.74 17.07 30.48
C THR A 415 -15.22 16.62 31.85
N LEU A 416 -13.89 16.63 32.02
CA LEU A 416 -13.20 16.44 33.29
C LEU A 416 -12.42 17.73 33.64
N GLU A 417 -12.30 18.05 34.92
CA GLU A 417 -11.64 19.29 35.37
C GLU A 417 -10.11 19.30 35.15
N THR A 418 -9.51 18.12 35.01
CA THR A 418 -8.08 17.91 34.77
C THR A 418 -7.84 16.69 33.90
N GLU A 419 -6.70 16.65 33.21
CA GLU A 419 -6.25 15.50 32.41
C GLU A 419 -6.02 14.23 33.27
N PRO A 420 -6.76 13.12 33.04
CA PRO A 420 -6.56 11.85 33.74
C PRO A 420 -5.31 11.13 33.21
N LYS A 421 -4.59 10.42 34.08
CA LYS A 421 -3.34 9.73 33.76
C LYS A 421 -3.45 8.20 33.86
N ASP A 422 -4.37 7.72 34.70
CA ASP A 422 -4.68 6.33 34.94
C ASP A 422 -6.20 6.11 34.81
N PRO A 423 -6.69 4.96 34.30
CA PRO A 423 -8.11 4.63 34.26
C PRO A 423 -8.88 4.91 35.57
N LYS A 424 -8.27 4.74 36.74
CA LYS A 424 -8.89 5.03 38.05
C LYS A 424 -9.16 6.52 38.31
N ASP A 425 -8.47 7.41 37.59
CA ASP A 425 -8.67 8.86 37.67
C ASP A 425 -9.95 9.28 36.94
N CYS A 426 -10.39 8.48 35.96
CA CYS A 426 -11.66 8.67 35.26
C CYS A 426 -12.83 8.22 36.16
N PRO A 427 -13.80 9.10 36.49
CA PRO A 427 -14.94 8.71 37.30
C PRO A 427 -15.81 7.67 36.57
N ILE A 428 -16.28 6.64 37.29
CA ILE A 428 -17.33 5.72 36.81
C ILE A 428 -18.52 6.54 36.30
N TRP A 429 -19.15 6.07 35.21
CA TRP A 429 -20.32 6.70 34.63
C TRP A 429 -21.43 5.68 34.40
N ASN A 430 -22.59 6.14 33.94
CA ASN A 430 -23.77 5.32 33.63
C ASN A 430 -24.29 5.67 32.24
N TYR A 431 -25.07 4.79 31.63
CA TYR A 431 -25.75 5.01 30.36
C TYR A 431 -27.03 4.16 30.29
N ASP A 432 -27.91 4.50 29.34
CA ASP A 432 -29.11 3.72 29.07
C ASP A 432 -28.78 2.42 28.33
N GLY A 433 -28.87 1.31 29.07
CA GLY A 433 -28.75 -0.05 28.57
C GLY A 433 -29.90 -0.46 27.64
N SER A 434 -31.04 0.23 27.68
CA SER A 434 -32.20 -0.15 26.85
C SER A 434 -32.05 0.29 25.39
N SER A 435 -31.48 1.46 25.13
CA SER A 435 -31.07 1.92 23.79
C SER A 435 -29.84 1.20 23.22
N THR A 436 -29.30 0.19 23.90
CA THR A 436 -28.04 -0.51 23.56
C THR A 436 -28.11 -2.03 23.69
N TYR A 437 -29.32 -2.61 23.81
CA TYR A 437 -29.57 -4.05 23.93
C TYR A 437 -28.95 -4.73 25.18
N GLN A 438 -28.64 -3.96 26.24
CA GLN A 438 -27.95 -4.43 27.45
C GLN A 438 -28.83 -4.45 28.72
N ALA A 439 -30.01 -3.82 28.69
CA ALA A 439 -30.98 -3.83 29.79
C ALA A 439 -32.42 -3.64 29.29
N GLU A 440 -33.40 -3.94 30.14
CA GLU A 440 -34.81 -3.59 29.89
C GLU A 440 -35.10 -2.13 30.28
N GLY A 441 -36.02 -1.46 29.58
CA GLY A 441 -36.42 -0.07 29.88
C GLY A 441 -37.06 0.13 31.27
N SER A 442 -37.42 -0.96 31.96
CA SER A 442 -37.91 -0.98 33.35
C SER A 442 -36.80 -0.80 34.40
N ASN A 443 -35.54 -1.06 34.04
CA ASN A 443 -34.36 -0.98 34.91
C ASN A 443 -33.09 -0.87 34.03
N SER A 444 -32.93 0.26 33.34
CA SER A 444 -31.99 0.35 32.22
C SER A 444 -30.59 0.87 32.56
N ASP A 445 -30.32 1.30 33.79
CA ASP A 445 -29.03 1.88 34.18
C ASP A 445 -27.88 0.86 34.16
N MET A 446 -26.95 1.06 33.23
CA MET A 446 -25.72 0.28 33.07
C MET A 446 -24.50 1.16 33.38
N TYR A 447 -23.49 0.61 34.05
CA TYR A 447 -22.30 1.34 34.49
C TYR A 447 -21.09 1.11 33.58
N LEU A 448 -20.40 2.20 33.25
CA LEU A 448 -19.10 2.23 32.57
C LEU A 448 -17.98 2.31 33.59
N HIS A 449 -17.17 1.26 33.66
CA HIS A 449 -15.96 1.21 34.47
C HIS A 449 -14.76 1.42 33.55
N PRO A 450 -14.02 2.54 33.65
CA PRO A 450 -12.81 2.78 32.86
C PRO A 450 -11.74 1.72 33.07
N VAL A 451 -11.10 1.28 31.98
CA VAL A 451 -10.08 0.21 32.00
C VAL A 451 -8.80 0.53 31.24
N SER A 452 -8.86 1.38 30.21
CA SER A 452 -7.69 1.86 29.45
C SER A 452 -7.92 3.29 28.95
N ILE A 453 -6.84 4.09 28.87
CA ILE A 453 -6.86 5.49 28.40
C ILE A 453 -5.92 5.63 27.20
N PHE A 454 -6.37 6.36 26.19
CA PHE A 454 -5.63 6.70 24.97
C PHE A 454 -5.71 8.21 24.69
N ARG A 455 -4.84 8.75 23.84
CA ARG A 455 -4.94 10.15 23.36
C ARG A 455 -6.07 10.25 22.32
N ASP A 456 -6.77 11.39 22.25
CA ASP A 456 -7.85 11.64 21.28
C ASP A 456 -7.31 12.29 19.99
N PRO A 457 -7.25 11.58 18.84
CA PRO A 457 -6.71 12.13 17.59
C PRO A 457 -7.67 13.08 16.88
N PHE A 458 -8.97 13.07 17.22
CA PHE A 458 -9.99 13.93 16.60
C PHE A 458 -10.00 15.32 17.23
N ARG A 459 -9.71 15.39 18.52
CA ARG A 459 -9.68 16.64 19.32
C ARG A 459 -8.27 17.13 19.63
N GLY A 460 -7.28 16.23 19.63
CA GLY A 460 -5.88 16.53 19.94
C GLY A 460 -5.64 16.99 21.39
N GLY A 461 -4.45 17.58 21.61
CA GLY A 461 -4.08 18.20 22.89
C GLY A 461 -4.16 17.26 24.09
N LYS A 462 -4.80 17.72 25.17
CA LYS A 462 -4.96 16.98 26.44
C LYS A 462 -6.14 15.99 26.43
N HIS A 463 -6.91 15.93 25.34
CA HIS A 463 -8.16 15.16 25.27
C HIS A 463 -7.92 13.65 25.16
N LYS A 464 -8.87 12.86 25.67
CA LYS A 464 -8.69 11.42 25.92
C LYS A 464 -9.80 10.57 25.35
N LEU A 465 -9.45 9.37 24.91
CA LEU A 465 -10.38 8.27 24.70
C LEU A 465 -10.26 7.32 25.90
N VAL A 466 -11.38 6.87 26.45
CA VAL A 466 -11.45 6.09 27.70
C VAL A 466 -12.25 4.82 27.43
N LEU A 467 -11.54 3.72 27.18
CA LEU A 467 -12.17 2.41 27.01
C LEU A 467 -12.74 1.96 28.36
N CYS A 468 -13.98 1.47 28.35
CA CYS A 468 -14.73 1.06 29.53
C CYS A 468 -15.28 -0.37 29.38
N GLU A 469 -15.31 -1.10 30.49
CA GLU A 469 -16.05 -2.36 30.61
C GLU A 469 -17.37 -2.16 31.36
N VAL A 470 -18.33 -3.06 31.11
CA VAL A 470 -19.75 -2.84 31.44
C VAL A 470 -20.19 -3.64 32.66
N TYR A 471 -20.84 -2.96 33.61
CA TYR A 471 -21.43 -3.54 34.82
C TYR A 471 -22.92 -3.21 34.95
N LYS A 472 -23.69 -4.12 35.53
CA LYS A 472 -25.13 -3.96 35.80
C LYS A 472 -25.42 -3.10 37.02
N TYR A 473 -26.68 -2.67 37.16
CA TYR A 473 -27.22 -2.03 38.37
C TYR A 473 -26.77 -2.70 39.69
N ASN A 474 -26.68 -4.05 39.70
CA ASN A 474 -26.28 -4.87 40.85
C ASN A 474 -24.75 -5.05 41.03
N LYS A 475 -23.93 -4.28 40.30
CA LYS A 475 -22.45 -4.28 40.33
C LYS A 475 -21.77 -5.61 39.97
N LYS A 476 -22.46 -6.49 39.25
CA LYS A 476 -21.84 -7.62 38.52
C LYS A 476 -21.54 -7.21 37.07
N PRO A 477 -20.56 -7.83 36.38
CA PRO A 477 -20.37 -7.65 34.94
C PRO A 477 -21.65 -7.96 34.17
N ALA A 478 -21.85 -7.30 33.02
CA ALA A 478 -22.90 -7.67 32.07
C ALA A 478 -22.56 -8.99 31.34
N GLU A 479 -23.56 -9.67 30.78
CA GLU A 479 -23.32 -10.92 30.03
C GLU A 479 -22.48 -10.68 28.76
N THR A 480 -22.50 -9.47 28.18
CA THR A 480 -21.61 -9.09 27.08
C THR A 480 -20.25 -8.53 27.52
N ASN A 481 -19.97 -8.44 28.83
CA ASN A 481 -18.63 -8.07 29.32
C ASN A 481 -17.68 -9.28 29.25
N ARG A 482 -17.23 -9.60 28.03
CA ARG A 482 -16.22 -10.65 27.77
C ARG A 482 -14.86 -10.29 28.35
N ARG A 483 -14.53 -8.99 28.45
CA ARG A 483 -13.28 -8.49 29.00
C ARG A 483 -13.00 -9.01 30.42
N ALA A 484 -14.00 -9.00 31.31
CA ALA A 484 -13.85 -9.48 32.67
C ALA A 484 -13.52 -10.99 32.75
N ALA A 485 -14.10 -11.80 31.87
CA ALA A 485 -13.81 -13.24 31.77
C ALA A 485 -12.40 -13.49 31.19
N CYS A 486 -12.07 -12.81 30.09
CA CYS A 486 -10.76 -12.85 29.45
C CYS A 486 -9.64 -12.43 30.42
N ASN A 487 -9.79 -11.31 31.12
CA ASN A 487 -8.78 -10.83 32.08
C ASN A 487 -8.53 -11.82 33.23
N THR A 488 -9.58 -12.54 33.67
CA THR A 488 -9.46 -13.60 34.68
C THR A 488 -8.65 -14.81 34.17
N VAL A 489 -8.70 -15.09 32.86
CA VAL A 489 -7.86 -16.12 32.21
C VAL A 489 -6.43 -15.62 32.01
N MET A 490 -6.25 -14.37 31.59
CA MET A 490 -4.93 -13.77 31.35
C MET A 490 -4.09 -13.69 32.63
N GLU A 491 -4.67 -13.32 33.77
CA GLU A 491 -3.94 -13.33 35.05
C GLU A 491 -3.58 -14.75 35.53
N LYS A 492 -4.43 -15.77 35.28
CA LYS A 492 -4.06 -17.18 35.53
C LYS A 492 -2.87 -17.63 34.65
N ALA A 493 -2.87 -17.20 33.39
CA ALA A 493 -1.89 -17.61 32.39
C ALA A 493 -0.63 -16.73 32.34
N ARG A 494 -0.56 -15.67 33.15
CA ARG A 494 0.48 -14.63 33.12
C ARG A 494 1.92 -15.15 33.09
N ALA A 495 2.18 -16.29 33.74
CA ALA A 495 3.49 -16.93 33.75
C ALA A 495 3.98 -17.42 32.37
N SER A 496 3.09 -17.67 31.40
CA SER A 496 3.47 -18.07 30.04
C SER A 496 3.72 -16.90 29.08
N ILE A 497 3.52 -15.65 29.54
CA ILE A 497 3.69 -14.40 28.77
C ILE A 497 3.01 -14.49 27.38
N PRO A 498 1.68 -14.68 27.33
CA PRO A 498 0.94 -14.85 26.07
C PRO A 498 0.92 -13.53 25.28
N TRP A 499 1.51 -13.56 24.08
CA TRP A 499 1.50 -12.45 23.13
C TRP A 499 0.58 -12.75 21.95
N PHE A 500 -0.11 -11.70 21.51
CA PHE A 500 -1.02 -11.72 20.38
C PHE A 500 -0.70 -10.62 19.37
N GLY A 501 -0.94 -10.90 18.09
CA GLY A 501 -1.07 -9.88 17.05
C GLY A 501 -2.26 -10.21 16.16
N ILE A 502 -3.23 -9.30 16.04
CA ILE A 502 -4.44 -9.53 15.25
C ILE A 502 -4.40 -8.69 13.96
N GLU A 503 -4.56 -9.38 12.84
CA GLU A 503 -4.68 -8.89 11.47
C GLU A 503 -6.16 -8.58 11.21
N GLN A 504 -6.59 -7.33 11.36
CA GLN A 504 -8.00 -6.94 11.22
C GLN A 504 -8.30 -6.51 9.80
N GLU A 505 -8.96 -7.38 9.03
CA GLU A 505 -9.54 -7.04 7.74
C GLU A 505 -10.90 -6.38 7.90
N TYR A 506 -11.27 -5.52 6.95
CA TYR A 506 -12.55 -4.81 6.88
C TYR A 506 -12.81 -4.31 5.46
N THR A 507 -14.06 -3.97 5.15
CA THR A 507 -14.44 -3.43 3.83
C THR A 507 -15.07 -2.05 3.96
N LEU A 508 -14.66 -1.13 3.10
CA LEU A 508 -15.27 0.20 2.95
C LEU A 508 -16.52 0.11 2.06
N LEU A 509 -17.61 0.73 2.50
CA LEU A 509 -18.88 0.84 1.78
C LEU A 509 -19.28 2.32 1.66
N ASP A 510 -19.96 2.68 0.58
CA ASP A 510 -20.70 3.95 0.50
C ASP A 510 -21.86 3.97 1.52
N LEU A 511 -22.43 5.16 1.76
CA LEU A 511 -23.57 5.37 2.67
C LEU A 511 -24.86 4.59 2.29
N ASP A 512 -24.93 4.03 1.07
CA ASP A 512 -26.02 3.15 0.62
C ASP A 512 -25.74 1.65 0.82
N GLY A 513 -24.58 1.30 1.40
CA GLY A 513 -24.16 -0.07 1.68
C GLY A 513 -23.48 -0.80 0.51
N HIS A 514 -23.35 -0.16 -0.67
CA HIS A 514 -22.57 -0.71 -1.78
C HIS A 514 -21.06 -0.55 -1.52
N PRO A 515 -20.18 -1.48 -1.95
CA PRO A 515 -18.73 -1.32 -1.75
C PRO A 515 -18.18 -0.01 -2.32
N PHE A 516 -17.29 0.64 -1.55
CA PHE A 516 -16.84 1.99 -1.80
C PHE A 516 -16.06 2.10 -3.13
N GLY A 517 -16.49 3.02 -4.00
CA GLY A 517 -15.87 3.24 -5.31
C GLY A 517 -16.16 2.17 -6.37
N TRP A 518 -16.99 1.15 -6.08
CA TRP A 518 -17.42 0.18 -7.08
C TRP A 518 -18.47 0.77 -8.06
N PRO A 519 -18.58 0.22 -9.29
CA PRO A 519 -19.64 0.63 -10.22
C PRO A 519 -21.04 0.29 -9.69
N LYS A 520 -21.88 1.31 -9.45
CA LYS A 520 -23.23 1.17 -8.85
C LYS A 520 -24.21 0.21 -9.56
N ASN A 521 -23.93 -0.19 -10.81
CA ASN A 521 -24.73 -1.14 -11.59
C ASN A 521 -23.88 -2.31 -12.14
N GLY A 522 -22.82 -2.72 -11.42
CA GLY A 522 -21.95 -3.80 -11.86
C GLY A 522 -20.84 -4.12 -10.86
N PHE A 523 -19.76 -4.67 -11.37
CA PHE A 523 -18.57 -5.06 -10.61
C PHE A 523 -17.34 -4.33 -11.17
N PRO A 524 -16.28 -4.13 -10.38
CA PRO A 524 -14.96 -3.77 -10.89
C PRO A 524 -14.35 -4.96 -11.65
N GLY A 525 -13.07 -4.86 -12.04
CA GLY A 525 -12.32 -5.99 -12.59
C GLY A 525 -12.18 -7.14 -11.58
N PRO A 526 -11.82 -8.35 -12.04
CA PRO A 526 -11.57 -9.49 -11.15
C PRO A 526 -10.38 -9.21 -10.20
N GLN A 527 -10.32 -9.95 -9.10
CA GLN A 527 -9.31 -9.79 -8.05
C GLN A 527 -7.86 -10.00 -8.56
N GLY A 528 -6.87 -9.43 -7.86
CA GLY A 528 -5.44 -9.48 -8.21
C GLY A 528 -4.74 -8.14 -8.52
N PRO A 529 -5.37 -7.10 -9.09
CA PRO A 529 -4.74 -5.79 -9.22
C PRO A 529 -4.82 -4.93 -7.93
N TYR A 530 -5.55 -5.38 -6.92
CA TYR A 530 -5.98 -4.57 -5.76
C TYR A 530 -5.09 -4.73 -4.51
N TYR A 531 -4.68 -5.96 -4.16
CA TYR A 531 -3.86 -6.23 -2.96
C TYR A 531 -2.54 -5.46 -2.99
N CYS A 532 -2.25 -4.70 -1.93
CA CYS A 532 -1.12 -3.75 -1.85
C CYS A 532 -1.00 -2.81 -3.08
N GLY A 533 -2.12 -2.51 -3.74
CA GLY A 533 -2.17 -1.73 -4.98
C GLY A 533 -1.65 -0.30 -4.85
N VAL A 534 -1.29 0.28 -5.99
CA VAL A 534 -0.99 1.72 -6.17
C VAL A 534 -1.72 2.22 -7.42
N GLY A 535 -2.32 3.40 -7.33
CA GLY A 535 -2.97 4.09 -8.44
C GLY A 535 -4.50 4.13 -8.33
N ALA A 536 -5.10 5.24 -8.79
CA ALA A 536 -6.51 5.59 -8.58
C ALA A 536 -7.54 4.59 -9.14
N ASN A 537 -7.14 3.67 -10.01
CA ASN A 537 -7.99 2.61 -10.58
C ASN A 537 -7.85 1.24 -9.88
N LYS A 538 -7.00 1.14 -8.85
CA LYS A 538 -6.76 -0.07 -8.05
C LYS A 538 -7.04 0.17 -6.56
N VAL A 539 -6.94 1.42 -6.10
CA VAL A 539 -6.91 1.75 -4.67
C VAL A 539 -8.07 2.66 -4.30
N TYR A 540 -8.91 2.17 -3.41
CA TYR A 540 -10.16 2.83 -3.02
C TYR A 540 -10.08 3.23 -1.54
N GLY A 541 -9.99 4.54 -1.28
CA GLY A 541 -10.10 5.10 0.08
C GLY A 541 -8.82 5.21 0.90
N ARG A 542 -7.61 5.19 0.31
CA ARG A 542 -6.33 5.24 1.07
C ARG A 542 -6.26 6.38 2.09
N ASP A 543 -6.89 7.53 1.81
CA ASP A 543 -6.95 8.66 2.75
C ASP A 543 -7.53 8.29 4.12
N ILE A 544 -8.54 7.41 4.15
CA ILE A 544 -9.17 6.90 5.37
C ILE A 544 -8.16 6.05 6.15
N ILE A 545 -7.30 5.30 5.44
CA ILE A 545 -6.31 4.39 6.03
C ILE A 545 -5.08 5.16 6.54
N GLU A 546 -4.54 6.13 5.79
CA GLU A 546 -3.47 6.99 6.29
C GLU A 546 -3.93 7.82 7.51
N ALA A 547 -5.16 8.34 7.47
CA ALA A 547 -5.77 9.02 8.61
C ALA A 547 -5.96 8.07 9.81
N HIS A 548 -6.48 6.86 9.59
CA HIS A 548 -6.69 5.85 10.63
C HIS A 548 -5.38 5.37 11.26
N TYR A 549 -4.34 5.13 10.46
CA TYR A 549 -3.02 4.70 10.94
C TYR A 549 -2.42 5.79 11.83
N ARG A 550 -2.44 7.05 11.37
CA ARG A 550 -1.90 8.18 12.14
C ARG A 550 -2.75 8.49 13.39
N ALA A 551 -4.07 8.29 13.32
CA ALA A 551 -4.96 8.33 14.47
C ALA A 551 -4.61 7.23 15.50
N CYS A 552 -4.29 6.00 15.06
CA CYS A 552 -3.86 4.91 15.92
C CYS A 552 -2.50 5.18 16.59
N LEU A 553 -1.48 5.58 15.82
CA LEU A 553 -0.17 5.97 16.35
C LEU A 553 -0.28 7.12 17.35
N TYR A 554 -1.09 8.13 17.05
CA TYR A 554 -1.35 9.23 17.99
C TYR A 554 -2.08 8.72 19.23
N ALA A 555 -3.15 7.95 19.11
CA ALA A 555 -3.89 7.45 20.26
C ALA A 555 -3.01 6.61 21.22
N GLY A 556 -1.98 5.95 20.70
CA GLY A 556 -1.16 4.98 21.44
C GLY A 556 -1.66 3.55 21.25
N VAL A 557 -2.38 3.28 20.16
CA VAL A 557 -2.70 1.92 19.73
C VAL A 557 -1.43 1.27 19.19
N LYS A 558 -1.16 0.02 19.59
CA LYS A 558 -0.03 -0.79 19.10
C LYS A 558 -0.26 -1.29 17.66
N ILE A 559 -0.47 -0.37 16.73
CA ILE A 559 -0.59 -0.65 15.30
C ILE A 559 0.80 -0.97 14.71
N ALA A 560 0.90 -2.04 13.93
CA ALA A 560 2.17 -2.56 13.40
C ALA A 560 2.34 -2.34 11.88
N GLY A 561 1.23 -2.23 11.15
CA GLY A 561 1.19 -2.11 9.70
C GLY A 561 -0.25 -2.02 9.15
N CYS A 562 -0.35 -1.84 7.82
CA CYS A 562 -1.58 -1.90 7.06
C CYS A 562 -1.34 -2.31 5.60
N ASN A 563 -2.36 -2.85 4.93
CA ASN A 563 -2.36 -3.14 3.49
C ASN A 563 -3.74 -2.93 2.87
N ALA A 564 -3.77 -2.62 1.57
CA ALA A 564 -4.96 -2.81 0.75
C ALA A 564 -5.12 -4.31 0.47
N GLU A 565 -6.35 -4.83 0.53
CA GLU A 565 -6.61 -6.26 0.45
C GLU A 565 -7.03 -6.77 -0.93
N VAL A 566 -7.21 -8.10 -1.05
CA VAL A 566 -7.51 -8.79 -2.31
C VAL A 566 -8.80 -8.31 -2.99
N MET A 567 -9.86 -8.06 -2.21
CA MET A 567 -11.10 -7.46 -2.73
C MET A 567 -10.93 -5.93 -2.84
N PRO A 568 -11.33 -5.28 -3.95
CA PRO A 568 -11.23 -3.83 -4.06
C PRO A 568 -12.09 -3.14 -2.99
N ALA A 569 -11.51 -2.15 -2.32
CA ALA A 569 -12.04 -1.46 -1.13
C ALA A 569 -12.09 -2.29 0.18
N GLN A 570 -11.54 -3.51 0.19
CA GLN A 570 -11.11 -4.19 1.41
C GLN A 570 -9.72 -3.69 1.82
N TRP A 571 -9.47 -3.61 3.13
CA TRP A 571 -8.20 -3.19 3.73
C TRP A 571 -7.95 -3.98 5.01
N GLU A 572 -6.70 -3.95 5.49
CA GLU A 572 -6.28 -4.57 6.74
C GLU A 572 -5.45 -3.59 7.58
N PHE A 573 -5.59 -3.67 8.92
CA PHE A 573 -4.62 -3.10 9.86
C PHE A 573 -4.21 -4.14 10.90
N GLN A 574 -2.91 -4.20 11.22
CA GLN A 574 -2.38 -5.14 12.21
C GLN A 574 -2.18 -4.46 13.56
N VAL A 575 -2.63 -5.09 14.65
CA VAL A 575 -2.37 -4.63 16.03
C VAL A 575 -1.59 -5.70 16.79
N GLY A 576 -0.41 -5.35 17.32
CA GLY A 576 0.44 -6.23 18.13
C GLY A 576 1.94 -5.92 18.02
N PRO A 577 2.81 -6.63 18.77
CA PRO A 577 2.46 -7.63 19.78
C PRO A 577 1.89 -7.00 21.06
N CYS A 578 0.77 -7.57 21.51
CA CYS A 578 0.06 -7.19 22.73
C CYS A 578 0.11 -8.34 23.75
N GLU A 579 0.39 -8.06 25.01
CA GLU A 579 0.42 -9.07 26.06
C GLU A 579 -0.95 -9.23 26.72
N GLY A 580 -1.47 -10.46 26.69
CA GLY A 580 -2.74 -10.84 27.29
C GLY A 580 -3.89 -9.88 26.97
N ILE A 581 -4.49 -9.28 28.00
CA ILE A 581 -5.69 -8.43 27.89
C ILE A 581 -5.49 -7.19 27.01
N GLN A 582 -4.24 -6.72 26.85
CA GLN A 582 -3.93 -5.56 26.00
C GLN A 582 -4.39 -5.75 24.55
N MET A 583 -4.47 -7.00 24.05
CA MET A 583 -4.88 -7.28 22.67
C MET A 583 -6.32 -6.83 22.41
N GLY A 584 -7.24 -7.16 23.32
CA GLY A 584 -8.63 -6.73 23.22
C GLY A 584 -8.78 -5.22 23.40
N ASP A 585 -8.09 -4.65 24.41
CA ASP A 585 -8.14 -3.20 24.67
C ASP A 585 -7.64 -2.37 23.48
N HIS A 586 -6.51 -2.75 22.86
CA HIS A 586 -5.97 -2.06 21.70
C HIS A 586 -6.78 -2.29 20.41
N LEU A 587 -7.28 -3.50 20.15
CA LEU A 587 -8.04 -3.75 18.91
C LEU A 587 -9.41 -3.08 18.93
N TRP A 588 -10.14 -3.10 20.05
CA TRP A 588 -11.40 -2.37 20.16
C TRP A 588 -11.20 -0.86 20.03
N MET A 589 -10.07 -0.31 20.50
CA MET A 589 -9.71 1.08 20.23
C MET A 589 -9.38 1.32 18.76
N GLY A 590 -8.62 0.43 18.12
CA GLY A 590 -8.32 0.50 16.68
C GLY A 590 -9.59 0.49 15.81
N ARG A 591 -10.57 -0.36 16.13
CA ARG A 591 -11.90 -0.39 15.50
C ARG A 591 -12.68 0.91 15.72
N TYR A 592 -12.69 1.45 16.95
CA TYR A 592 -13.36 2.73 17.25
C TYR A 592 -12.78 3.87 16.40
N LEU A 593 -11.44 3.96 16.33
CA LEU A 593 -10.75 4.95 15.52
C LEU A 593 -11.07 4.78 14.02
N LEU A 594 -11.18 3.54 13.53
CA LEU A 594 -11.49 3.26 12.12
C LEU A 594 -12.87 3.78 11.73
N HIS A 595 -13.91 3.46 12.50
CA HIS A 595 -15.27 3.97 12.26
C HIS A 595 -15.30 5.50 12.34
N ARG A 596 -14.73 6.09 13.39
CA ARG A 596 -14.72 7.55 13.61
C ARG A 596 -13.93 8.34 12.57
N VAL A 597 -12.88 7.76 11.98
CA VAL A 597 -12.19 8.36 10.83
C VAL A 597 -13.02 8.21 9.56
N ALA A 598 -13.60 7.03 9.28
CA ALA A 598 -14.43 6.83 8.09
C ALA A 598 -15.68 7.74 8.08
N GLU A 599 -16.27 8.03 9.26
CA GLU A 599 -17.32 9.03 9.45
C GLU A 599 -16.92 10.43 8.95
N ASP A 600 -15.69 10.89 9.21
CA ASP A 600 -15.20 12.21 8.74
C ASP A 600 -15.08 12.26 7.20
N PHE A 601 -14.97 11.10 6.54
CA PHE A 601 -14.94 10.95 5.08
C PHE A 601 -16.30 10.59 4.47
N GLY A 602 -17.34 10.37 5.28
CA GLY A 602 -18.67 9.96 4.82
C GLY A 602 -18.74 8.53 4.28
N VAL A 603 -17.87 7.64 4.78
CA VAL A 603 -17.75 6.23 4.34
C VAL A 603 -18.15 5.30 5.49
N VAL A 604 -18.83 4.20 5.17
CA VAL A 604 -19.22 3.16 6.12
C VAL A 604 -18.13 2.08 6.15
N VAL A 605 -17.82 1.57 7.33
CA VAL A 605 -16.94 0.40 7.51
C VAL A 605 -17.79 -0.78 7.91
N THR A 606 -17.64 -1.91 7.23
CA THR A 606 -18.20 -3.20 7.66
C THR A 606 -17.11 -4.15 8.13
N LEU A 607 -17.45 -4.91 9.18
CA LEU A 607 -16.67 -6.03 9.69
C LEU A 607 -17.34 -7.38 9.36
N ASP A 608 -18.33 -7.43 8.47
CA ASP A 608 -18.96 -8.71 8.05
C ASP A 608 -17.93 -9.63 7.37
N PRO A 609 -17.79 -10.91 7.77
CA PRO A 609 -16.79 -11.82 7.21
C PRO A 609 -17.00 -12.22 5.74
N LYS A 610 -18.16 -11.93 5.13
CA LYS A 610 -18.39 -12.11 3.69
C LYS A 610 -19.37 -11.03 3.21
N PRO A 611 -18.89 -9.78 3.00
CA PRO A 611 -19.76 -8.64 2.73
C PRO A 611 -20.36 -8.67 1.32
N ILE A 612 -19.76 -9.42 0.38
CA ILE A 612 -20.25 -9.64 -0.98
C ILE A 612 -20.16 -11.14 -1.31
N GLU A 613 -21.22 -11.69 -1.88
CA GLU A 613 -21.30 -13.09 -2.29
C GLU A 613 -20.50 -13.38 -3.59
N GLY A 614 -20.14 -14.64 -3.80
CA GLY A 614 -19.42 -15.09 -5.00
C GLY A 614 -17.89 -14.98 -4.89
N ASP A 615 -17.25 -14.74 -6.03
CA ASP A 615 -15.80 -14.86 -6.29
C ASP A 615 -14.97 -13.66 -5.77
N TRP A 616 -15.30 -13.19 -4.56
CA TRP A 616 -14.62 -12.11 -3.84
C TRP A 616 -14.11 -12.64 -2.50
N ASN A 617 -12.99 -12.13 -2.01
CA ASN A 617 -12.49 -12.55 -0.70
C ASN A 617 -13.47 -12.14 0.42
N GLY A 618 -13.47 -12.92 1.51
CA GLY A 618 -14.13 -12.54 2.76
C GLY A 618 -13.16 -11.84 3.70
N ALA A 619 -13.65 -11.36 4.85
CA ALA A 619 -12.88 -10.59 5.82
C ALA A 619 -12.52 -11.41 7.08
N GLY A 620 -11.22 -11.51 7.37
CA GLY A 620 -10.64 -12.20 8.53
C GLY A 620 -10.31 -11.30 9.74
N ALA A 621 -9.95 -11.97 10.84
CA ALA A 621 -9.29 -11.38 12.01
C ALA A 621 -8.13 -12.29 12.47
N HIS A 622 -7.16 -12.58 11.59
CA HIS A 622 -6.19 -13.65 11.85
C HIS A 622 -5.38 -13.38 13.13
N CYS A 623 -5.27 -14.39 13.98
CA CYS A 623 -4.74 -14.24 15.33
C CYS A 623 -3.37 -14.92 15.43
N ASN A 624 -2.32 -14.12 15.32
CA ASN A 624 -0.95 -14.53 15.60
C ASN A 624 -0.78 -14.69 17.12
N TYR A 625 -0.27 -15.83 17.58
CA TYR A 625 -0.19 -16.20 19.00
C TYR A 625 1.14 -16.87 19.37
N SER A 626 1.71 -16.49 20.52
CA SER A 626 2.84 -17.19 21.13
C SER A 626 2.87 -17.09 22.67
N THR A 627 3.36 -18.13 23.34
CA THR A 627 3.88 -18.06 24.72
C THR A 627 5.39 -17.77 24.69
N LEU A 628 6.00 -17.49 25.85
CA LEU A 628 7.46 -17.39 25.98
C LEU A 628 8.16 -18.64 25.43
N GLU A 629 7.70 -19.83 25.84
CA GLU A 629 8.23 -21.14 25.43
C GLU A 629 8.21 -21.35 23.90
N MET A 630 7.18 -20.85 23.20
CA MET A 630 7.13 -20.90 21.73
C MET A 630 8.21 -20.03 21.06
N ARG A 631 8.59 -18.91 21.71
CA ARG A 631 9.56 -17.93 21.20
C ARG A 631 11.01 -18.31 21.53
N GLU A 632 11.24 -19.21 22.49
CA GLU A 632 12.57 -19.72 22.84
C GLU A 632 13.05 -20.83 21.88
N SER A 633 14.37 -21.06 21.81
CA SER A 633 14.96 -21.98 20.83
C SER A 633 14.44 -23.41 20.96
N GLY A 634 13.84 -23.95 19.89
CA GLY A 634 13.16 -25.24 19.89
C GLY A 634 11.66 -25.18 20.23
N GLY A 635 11.13 -23.97 20.48
CA GLY A 635 9.72 -23.69 20.78
C GLY A 635 8.72 -24.08 19.69
N ILE A 636 9.17 -24.48 18.50
CA ILE A 636 8.33 -25.15 17.48
C ILE A 636 7.56 -26.34 18.05
N LYS A 637 8.11 -27.07 19.05
CA LYS A 637 7.40 -28.16 19.73
C LYS A 637 6.19 -27.67 20.54
N ALA A 638 6.32 -26.54 21.23
CA ALA A 638 5.21 -25.93 21.97
C ALA A 638 4.14 -25.37 21.01
N ILE A 639 4.55 -24.93 19.82
CA ILE A 639 3.63 -24.59 18.71
C ILE A 639 2.88 -25.84 18.24
N GLU A 640 3.58 -26.95 17.93
CA GLU A 640 2.99 -28.22 17.51
C GLU A 640 2.03 -28.81 18.55
N GLU A 641 2.42 -28.84 19.83
CA GLU A 641 1.54 -29.26 20.94
C GLU A 641 0.30 -28.37 21.06
N SER A 642 0.44 -27.05 20.86
CA SER A 642 -0.68 -26.12 20.92
C SER A 642 -1.63 -26.27 19.72
N ILE A 643 -1.11 -26.52 18.52
CA ILE A 643 -1.92 -26.86 17.34
C ILE A 643 -2.73 -28.14 17.60
N GLU A 644 -2.14 -29.14 18.24
CA GLU A 644 -2.79 -30.40 18.59
C GLU A 644 -3.73 -30.30 19.83
N LEU A 645 -3.73 -29.17 20.54
CA LEU A 645 -4.81 -28.81 21.48
C LEU A 645 -5.93 -28.04 20.74
N LEU A 646 -5.59 -27.10 19.86
CA LEU A 646 -6.53 -26.33 19.03
C LEU A 646 -7.35 -27.22 18.06
N SER A 647 -6.79 -28.36 17.64
CA SER A 647 -7.46 -29.38 16.84
C SER A 647 -8.65 -29.99 17.58
N LYS A 648 -8.41 -30.51 18.80
CA LYS A 648 -9.40 -31.17 19.67
C LYS A 648 -10.56 -30.27 20.07
N HIS A 649 -10.34 -28.96 20.11
CA HIS A 649 -11.34 -27.97 20.52
C HIS A 649 -11.87 -27.12 19.36
N HIS A 650 -11.63 -27.49 18.09
CA HIS A 650 -12.00 -26.69 16.90
C HIS A 650 -13.43 -26.10 16.96
N VAL A 651 -14.45 -26.91 17.25
CA VAL A 651 -15.86 -26.45 17.31
C VAL A 651 -16.10 -25.39 18.41
N ARG A 652 -15.41 -25.49 19.55
CA ARG A 652 -15.46 -24.48 20.63
C ARG A 652 -14.81 -23.17 20.19
N HIS A 653 -13.73 -23.24 19.41
CA HIS A 653 -13.08 -22.06 18.84
C HIS A 653 -13.98 -21.38 17.81
N ILE A 654 -14.50 -22.11 16.81
CA ILE A 654 -15.44 -21.56 15.81
C ILE A 654 -16.62 -20.82 16.48
N LYS A 655 -17.19 -21.37 17.56
CA LYS A 655 -18.27 -20.73 18.34
C LYS A 655 -17.87 -19.46 19.11
N ALA A 656 -16.59 -19.28 19.44
CA ALA A 656 -16.05 -18.09 20.10
C ALA A 656 -15.46 -17.07 19.11
N TYR A 657 -15.23 -17.50 17.87
CA TYR A 657 -14.55 -16.78 16.80
C TYR A 657 -15.49 -15.95 15.92
N ASP A 658 -16.79 -15.95 16.25
CA ASP A 658 -17.89 -15.25 15.59
C ASP A 658 -18.98 -15.01 16.64
N PRO A 659 -19.49 -13.77 16.85
CA PRO A 659 -20.53 -13.46 17.84
C PRO A 659 -21.84 -14.24 17.66
N LYS A 660 -22.12 -14.76 16.46
CA LYS A 660 -23.32 -15.54 16.12
C LYS A 660 -23.06 -17.06 16.14
N GLU A 661 -22.03 -17.50 16.88
CA GLU A 661 -21.60 -18.88 17.09
C GLU A 661 -21.10 -19.62 15.82
N GLY A 662 -20.59 -18.88 14.84
CA GLY A 662 -19.97 -19.40 13.60
C GLY A 662 -20.76 -19.13 12.32
N LYS A 663 -22.03 -18.69 12.43
CA LYS A 663 -22.98 -18.56 11.31
C LYS A 663 -22.67 -17.45 10.30
N ASP A 664 -21.93 -16.42 10.69
CA ASP A 664 -21.43 -15.44 9.72
C ASP A 664 -20.15 -15.96 9.07
N ASN A 665 -19.29 -16.59 9.86
CA ASN A 665 -18.03 -17.17 9.41
C ASN A 665 -18.25 -18.38 8.47
N GLU A 666 -19.40 -19.06 8.53
CA GLU A 666 -19.86 -20.08 7.56
C GLU A 666 -19.86 -19.55 6.11
N ARG A 667 -20.12 -18.24 5.90
CA ARG A 667 -20.07 -17.60 4.57
C ARG A 667 -18.64 -17.38 4.06
N ARG A 668 -17.64 -17.45 4.95
CA ARG A 668 -16.22 -17.17 4.67
C ARG A 668 -15.39 -18.44 4.59
N LEU A 669 -15.40 -19.25 5.65
CA LEU A 669 -14.61 -20.46 5.84
C LEU A 669 -15.14 -21.63 5.01
N THR A 670 -14.90 -21.55 3.71
CA THR A 670 -15.50 -22.40 2.67
C THR A 670 -14.51 -23.40 2.06
N GLY A 671 -13.21 -23.29 2.37
CA GLY A 671 -12.14 -23.99 1.64
C GLY A 671 -11.68 -23.28 0.35
N HIS A 672 -12.28 -22.12 0.04
CA HIS A 672 -11.89 -21.23 -1.05
C HIS A 672 -11.38 -19.88 -0.50
N HIS A 673 -10.88 -19.00 -1.37
CA HIS A 673 -10.42 -17.65 -1.01
C HIS A 673 -9.44 -17.62 0.19
N GLU A 674 -8.37 -18.42 0.12
CA GLU A 674 -7.35 -18.51 1.19
C GLU A 674 -7.90 -18.95 2.57
N THR A 675 -9.03 -19.66 2.62
CA THR A 675 -9.59 -20.21 3.88
C THR A 675 -9.59 -21.73 3.93
N SER A 676 -9.62 -22.28 5.14
CA SER A 676 -10.03 -23.67 5.40
C SER A 676 -11.56 -23.78 5.45
N SER A 677 -12.10 -24.98 5.24
CA SER A 677 -13.49 -25.31 5.56
C SER A 677 -13.77 -25.12 7.06
N ILE A 678 -14.94 -24.60 7.42
CA ILE A 678 -15.38 -24.40 8.82
C ILE A 678 -15.64 -25.70 9.58
N HIS A 679 -15.72 -26.85 8.88
CA HIS A 679 -15.92 -28.15 9.52
C HIS A 679 -14.60 -28.89 9.77
N ASP A 680 -13.52 -28.45 9.13
CA ASP A 680 -12.24 -29.16 9.08
C ASP A 680 -11.14 -28.39 9.83
N PHE A 681 -10.32 -29.11 10.60
CA PHE A 681 -9.10 -28.55 11.18
C PHE A 681 -7.87 -29.02 10.40
N SER A 682 -7.04 -28.07 9.99
CA SER A 682 -5.80 -28.30 9.26
C SER A 682 -4.71 -27.32 9.71
N ALA A 683 -3.44 -27.74 9.60
CA ALA A 683 -2.29 -26.89 9.89
C ALA A 683 -1.19 -27.10 8.84
N GLY A 684 -0.38 -26.08 8.56
CA GLY A 684 0.73 -26.21 7.61
C GLY A 684 1.69 -25.03 7.56
N VAL A 685 2.93 -25.29 7.13
CA VAL A 685 3.97 -24.26 7.01
C VAL A 685 3.75 -23.43 5.74
N ALA A 686 3.47 -22.14 5.92
CA ALA A 686 3.08 -21.17 4.90
C ALA A 686 1.86 -21.56 4.02
N ASN A 687 1.04 -22.51 4.49
CA ASN A 687 -0.20 -22.87 3.81
C ASN A 687 -1.34 -21.93 4.23
N ARG A 688 -1.81 -21.07 3.33
CA ARG A 688 -2.91 -20.14 3.60
C ARG A 688 -4.28 -20.81 3.67
N GLY A 689 -4.49 -21.90 2.94
CA GLY A 689 -5.72 -22.71 3.02
C GLY A 689 -5.83 -23.57 4.29
N ALA A 690 -4.85 -23.51 5.20
CA ALA A 690 -4.90 -24.20 6.48
C ALA A 690 -5.70 -23.40 7.53
N SER A 691 -6.27 -24.09 8.52
CA SER A 691 -6.91 -23.44 9.67
C SER A 691 -5.90 -22.70 10.55
N ILE A 692 -4.71 -23.29 10.75
CA ILE A 692 -3.56 -22.67 11.40
C ILE A 692 -2.38 -22.62 10.41
N ARG A 693 -1.80 -21.43 10.19
CA ARG A 693 -0.53 -21.29 9.45
C ARG A 693 0.62 -21.26 10.45
N ILE A 694 1.69 -22.00 10.16
CA ILE A 694 3.01 -21.75 10.74
C ILE A 694 3.76 -20.90 9.72
N PRO A 695 4.20 -19.67 10.03
CA PRO A 695 4.96 -18.85 9.08
C PRO A 695 6.25 -19.55 8.64
N ARG A 696 6.69 -19.33 7.40
CA ARG A 696 7.90 -19.97 6.84
C ARG A 696 9.12 -19.77 7.74
N GLN A 697 9.36 -18.53 8.17
CA GLN A 697 10.44 -18.13 9.08
C GLN A 697 10.41 -18.91 10.41
N VAL A 698 9.23 -19.09 11.02
CA VAL A 698 9.07 -19.79 12.32
C VAL A 698 9.44 -21.26 12.21
N ALA A 699 9.14 -21.91 11.08
CA ALA A 699 9.53 -23.29 10.83
C ALA A 699 11.02 -23.44 10.48
N GLU A 700 11.67 -22.39 9.97
CA GLU A 700 13.10 -22.39 9.64
C GLU A 700 13.97 -22.06 10.86
N ASP A 701 13.56 -21.13 11.72
CA ASP A 701 14.23 -20.80 12.99
C ASP A 701 13.96 -21.83 14.10
N GLY A 702 12.87 -22.61 14.00
CA GLY A 702 12.45 -23.58 15.00
C GLY A 702 11.84 -22.97 16.26
N CYS A 703 11.40 -21.71 16.21
CA CYS A 703 10.71 -20.98 17.26
C CYS A 703 9.97 -19.75 16.70
N GLY A 704 8.97 -19.24 17.44
CA GLY A 704 8.23 -18.03 17.08
C GLY A 704 6.76 -18.07 17.52
N TYR A 705 5.85 -18.09 16.55
CA TYR A 705 4.39 -17.99 16.76
C TYR A 705 3.59 -18.83 15.74
N LEU A 706 2.33 -19.11 16.06
CA LEU A 706 1.34 -19.66 15.12
C LEU A 706 0.33 -18.58 14.72
N GLU A 707 -0.31 -18.74 13.56
CA GLU A 707 -1.37 -17.85 13.07
C GLU A 707 -2.67 -18.63 12.92
N ASP A 708 -3.66 -18.33 13.76
CA ASP A 708 -5.00 -18.91 13.64
C ASP A 708 -5.83 -18.09 12.64
N ARG A 709 -6.12 -18.67 11.47
CA ARG A 709 -6.81 -17.98 10.37
C ARG A 709 -8.33 -18.01 10.49
N ARG A 710 -8.86 -18.76 11.47
CA ARG A 710 -10.30 -19.02 11.63
C ARG A 710 -11.14 -17.82 12.13
N PRO A 711 -10.66 -16.86 12.96
CA PRO A 711 -11.51 -15.76 13.43
C PRO A 711 -12.08 -14.90 12.29
N SER A 712 -13.37 -14.56 12.38
CA SER A 712 -14.02 -13.62 11.45
C SER A 712 -13.66 -12.17 11.79
N SER A 713 -13.71 -11.27 10.81
CA SER A 713 -13.51 -9.83 11.01
C SER A 713 -14.40 -9.20 12.09
N ASN A 714 -15.60 -9.73 12.35
CA ASN A 714 -16.52 -9.30 13.42
C ASN A 714 -16.30 -9.98 14.79
N CYS A 715 -15.27 -10.82 14.97
CA CYS A 715 -15.03 -11.51 16.24
C CYS A 715 -14.81 -10.54 17.41
N ASP A 716 -15.17 -10.93 18.65
CA ASP A 716 -14.69 -10.21 19.83
C ASP A 716 -13.27 -10.68 20.18
N PRO A 717 -12.23 -9.83 20.10
CA PRO A 717 -10.86 -10.21 20.46
C PRO A 717 -10.73 -10.69 21.91
N TYR A 718 -11.59 -10.26 22.85
CA TYR A 718 -11.57 -10.83 24.20
C TYR A 718 -11.94 -12.32 24.18
N ALA A 719 -12.97 -12.71 23.42
CA ALA A 719 -13.40 -14.10 23.31
C ALA A 719 -12.39 -14.98 22.56
N VAL A 720 -11.81 -14.46 21.47
CA VAL A 720 -10.75 -15.14 20.69
C VAL A 720 -9.52 -15.40 21.55
N THR A 721 -8.99 -14.37 22.21
CA THR A 721 -7.78 -14.50 23.04
C THR A 721 -8.04 -15.33 24.31
N GLU A 722 -9.22 -15.23 24.93
CA GLU A 722 -9.61 -16.06 26.07
C GLU A 722 -9.61 -17.56 25.71
N VAL A 723 -10.27 -17.95 24.61
CA VAL A 723 -10.41 -19.38 24.27
C VAL A 723 -9.06 -20.00 23.86
N ILE A 724 -8.19 -19.24 23.18
CA ILE A 724 -6.81 -19.67 22.86
C ILE A 724 -6.02 -19.98 24.13
N VAL A 725 -6.06 -19.11 25.14
CA VAL A 725 -5.30 -19.30 26.39
C VAL A 725 -5.90 -20.40 27.26
N ARG A 726 -7.23 -20.52 27.34
CA ARG A 726 -7.89 -21.64 28.03
C ARG A 726 -7.45 -22.99 27.46
N THR A 727 -7.49 -23.15 26.13
CA THR A 727 -7.13 -24.42 25.46
C THR A 727 -5.63 -24.70 25.50
N THR A 728 -4.75 -23.72 25.23
CA THR A 728 -3.30 -23.96 25.07
C THR A 728 -2.51 -23.90 26.38
N VAL A 729 -2.84 -22.97 27.29
CA VAL A 729 -2.09 -22.76 28.55
C VAL A 729 -2.77 -23.43 29.73
N LEU A 730 -4.06 -23.19 29.93
CA LEU A 730 -4.80 -23.74 31.09
C LEU A 730 -5.25 -25.20 30.87
N LYS A 731 -5.30 -25.64 29.60
CA LYS A 731 -5.72 -26.97 29.16
C LYS A 731 -7.17 -27.30 29.61
N GLU A 732 -8.02 -26.26 29.55
CA GLU A 732 -9.48 -26.23 29.83
C GLU A 732 -10.32 -26.35 28.55
#